data_AF-A0A832MJ71-F1
#
_entry.id   AF-A0A832MJ71-F1
#
_cell.length_a   1.000
_cell.length_b   1.000
_cell.length_c   1.000
_cell.angle_alpha   90.00
_cell.angle_beta   90.00
_cell.angle_gamma   90.00
#
_symmetry.space_group_name_H-M   'P 1'
#
loop_
_entity.id
_entity.type
_entity.pdbx_description
1 polymer ?
#
loop_
_entity_poly.entity_id
_entity_poly.type
_entity_poly.pdbx_seq_one_letter_code
_entity_poly.pdbx_strand_id
1 'polypeptide(L)'
;MKLENRSKKISVALLTLAVISLSLVAPAMSFRFGQSTGGADYAIFEGVAGNDYYDSMQYSYKINQWATEHGLYGQPAAAVQMYAPNDAYFDAGKSLRIGFTEYGEFATPQNASIAYGADDLEWENTESWSSSYVNPKYWIQGWVFYMNYTRQGIKRCIEAYAIYSDLSTVEGGRKVYSWYGDYPPNHASAVLTPGSLAPGGVKVLYDSARLAVGRTEVVIHDGYYDEDVAKVVLTVIFNKDTKYAIVLKDVKILLDTKILDLISDFCFSERYELDLARGFNPSNAAYIHYYQNFSDTVYQHPITGQNKFDVVQAFNPDRTYTFFAGYWPNATEYTVYSPLVPNLPMGYMRILDWGTATPDIPKPPAGPAEPSTPWVIVQWRYNSTTWPNILQYLAKSTLGRQMRFVEVAGMTGYTENPCPALDENAGDAINQVDTEVQYLLNQVFNPEDLNTLADLAESGYAPFMWIGLGQSAATTDSGGASTLGGNGLGWWAGGFPLFDRNDTAFPWLNPVVGMKGTIPYGLVEFGGNYYEQFSNSGKGTGTDNTVYKRTALKGFAFGLYDDDYYRPPQPIAGGWSYYDSYWYPSKNPLTERWGYDGSFYSDPYDNIGYSPNGILTLGGMKANGLTRYFNDFYFAISREGTGPYALINGGTVTGSAPTSDFDKPTYDYFPLSTWNVSANTFGYKEGYAVIALARDVNGTRGLSVYGWDGRDTFWAAAWASQYIIGSTTRWLPDGAVALILKITYAGANREPTSFTVVKALGTITEFGSNHFASTWGFDTEVSWTGGFSVPRYPNTYDNKYQVWWYEKLYTTSTASVEFDP
;
A
#
# COMPACT_ATOMS: atom_id res chain seq x y z
N MET A 1 -40.29 26.52 -15.26
CA MET A 1 -39.00 27.25 -15.24
C MET A 1 -38.38 27.49 -13.85
N LYS A 2 -39.07 27.32 -12.71
CA LYS A 2 -38.47 27.49 -11.35
C LYS A 2 -38.08 26.18 -10.63
N LEU A 3 -38.38 25.01 -11.19
CA LEU A 3 -38.13 23.70 -10.57
C LEU A 3 -36.75 23.11 -10.94
N GLU A 4 -36.26 23.30 -12.17
CA GLU A 4 -34.99 22.71 -12.64
C GLU A 4 -33.75 23.30 -11.97
N ASN A 5 -33.78 24.60 -11.62
CA ASN A 5 -32.67 25.26 -10.92
C ASN A 5 -32.55 24.89 -9.43
N ARG A 6 -33.59 24.30 -8.83
CA ARG A 6 -33.50 23.74 -7.48
C ARG A 6 -32.87 22.34 -7.51
N SER A 7 -33.20 21.52 -8.50
CA SER A 7 -32.63 20.18 -8.67
C SER A 7 -31.11 20.22 -8.84
N LYS A 8 -30.57 21.03 -9.76
CA LYS A 8 -29.12 21.15 -9.98
C LYS A 8 -28.34 21.65 -8.75
N LYS A 9 -28.92 22.59 -7.98
CA LYS A 9 -28.28 23.09 -6.75
C LYS A 9 -28.32 22.07 -5.63
N ILE A 10 -29.37 21.25 -5.55
CA ILE A 10 -29.47 20.14 -4.61
C ILE A 10 -28.49 19.03 -4.99
N SER A 11 -28.33 18.69 -6.26
CA SER A 11 -27.38 17.67 -6.72
C SER A 11 -25.92 18.08 -6.52
N VAL A 12 -25.54 19.33 -6.83
CA VAL A 12 -24.19 19.83 -6.54
C VAL A 12 -23.94 19.94 -5.04
N ALA A 13 -24.93 20.41 -4.27
CA ALA A 13 -24.82 20.42 -2.81
C ALA A 13 -24.72 19.02 -2.22
N LEU A 14 -25.40 18.01 -2.78
CA LEU A 14 -25.31 16.59 -2.38
C LEU A 14 -23.97 15.97 -2.78
N LEU A 15 -23.41 16.30 -3.95
CA LEU A 15 -22.10 15.80 -4.38
C LEU A 15 -20.97 16.42 -3.55
N THR A 16 -21.06 17.73 -3.28
CA THR A 16 -20.14 18.43 -2.39
C THR A 16 -20.33 17.98 -0.94
N LEU A 17 -21.57 17.75 -0.47
CA LEU A 17 -21.79 17.12 0.83
C LEU A 17 -21.23 15.70 0.85
N ALA A 18 -21.36 14.90 -0.21
CA ALA A 18 -20.86 13.52 -0.26
C ALA A 18 -19.33 13.49 -0.17
N VAL A 19 -18.64 14.34 -0.93
CA VAL A 19 -17.16 14.48 -0.88
C VAL A 19 -16.69 15.05 0.48
N ILE A 20 -17.47 15.94 1.10
CA ILE A 20 -17.18 16.50 2.43
C ILE A 20 -17.59 15.53 3.57
N SER A 21 -18.62 14.71 3.41
CA SER A 21 -19.06 13.73 4.41
C SER A 21 -18.20 12.47 4.39
N LEU A 22 -17.59 12.13 3.24
CA LEU A 22 -16.53 11.14 3.12
C LEU A 22 -15.24 11.55 3.87
N SER A 23 -15.09 12.84 4.22
CA SER A 23 -13.94 13.37 4.98
C SER A 23 -14.25 13.75 6.44
N LEU A 24 -15.49 13.52 6.92
CA LEU A 24 -15.94 13.96 8.25
C LEU A 24 -16.38 12.83 9.20
N VAL A 25 -16.00 11.58 8.96
CA VAL A 25 -16.20 10.53 9.97
C VAL A 25 -15.18 10.74 11.08
N ALA A 26 -15.60 11.39 12.17
CA ALA A 26 -14.84 11.47 13.41
C ALA A 26 -14.52 10.05 13.92
N PRO A 27 -13.31 9.79 14.45
CA PRO A 27 -12.90 8.44 14.80
C PRO A 27 -13.54 8.02 16.13
N ALA A 28 -14.69 7.34 16.06
CA ALA A 28 -14.83 6.14 16.87
C ALA A 28 -13.69 5.19 16.46
N MET A 29 -13.06 4.48 17.40
CA MET A 29 -12.01 3.50 17.05
C MET A 29 -12.54 2.60 15.93
N SER A 30 -11.91 2.62 14.75
CA SER A 30 -12.43 1.92 13.57
C SER A 30 -12.09 0.43 13.62
N PHE A 31 -11.32 -0.02 14.60
CA PHE A 31 -10.98 -1.42 14.81
C PHE A 31 -11.70 -1.98 16.04
N ARG A 32 -12.08 -3.27 15.96
CA ARG A 32 -12.53 -4.04 17.12
C ARG A 32 -11.33 -4.68 17.80
N PHE A 33 -11.45 -4.92 19.09
CA PHE A 33 -10.41 -5.56 19.89
C PHE A 33 -11.04 -6.36 21.03
N GLY A 34 -10.23 -7.20 21.64
CA GLY A 34 -10.59 -7.90 22.86
C GLY A 34 -9.51 -8.87 23.29
N GLN A 35 -9.90 -9.77 24.18
CA GLN A 35 -9.07 -10.86 24.64
C GLN A 35 -9.83 -12.18 24.50
N SER A 36 -9.13 -13.22 24.11
CA SER A 36 -9.67 -14.56 24.04
C SER A 36 -9.88 -15.17 25.42
N THR A 37 -10.60 -16.30 25.46
CA THR A 37 -10.70 -17.12 26.68
C THR A 37 -9.35 -17.68 27.12
N GLY A 38 -8.43 -17.89 26.18
CA GLY A 38 -7.04 -18.30 26.44
C GLY A 38 -6.12 -17.16 26.87
N GLY A 39 -6.64 -15.92 26.93
CA GLY A 39 -5.89 -14.75 27.36
C GLY A 39 -5.16 -14.01 26.23
N ALA A 40 -5.32 -14.42 24.97
CA ALA A 40 -4.67 -13.78 23.83
C ALA A 40 -5.40 -12.51 23.40
N ASP A 41 -4.67 -11.41 23.32
CA ASP A 41 -5.18 -10.16 22.75
C ASP A 41 -5.37 -10.27 21.24
N TYR A 42 -6.40 -9.60 20.71
CA TYR A 42 -6.67 -9.59 19.27
C TYR A 42 -7.18 -8.23 18.77
N ALA A 43 -6.99 -7.99 17.49
CA ALA A 43 -7.56 -6.87 16.75
C ALA A 43 -8.29 -7.36 15.49
N ILE A 44 -9.31 -6.62 15.07
CA ILE A 44 -10.06 -6.86 13.83
C ILE A 44 -10.15 -5.54 13.09
N PHE A 45 -9.72 -5.56 11.83
CA PHE A 45 -9.85 -4.45 10.89
C PHE A 45 -10.90 -4.82 9.84
N GLU A 46 -11.77 -3.86 9.54
CA GLU A 46 -12.86 -4.02 8.59
C GLU A 46 -12.63 -3.11 7.39
N GLY A 47 -12.87 -3.68 6.21
CA GLY A 47 -12.84 -2.99 4.94
C GLY A 47 -14.02 -2.02 4.79
N VAL A 48 -13.88 -1.07 3.89
CA VAL A 48 -14.86 0.00 3.66
C VAL A 48 -15.27 0.12 2.20
N ALA A 49 -14.74 -0.70 1.29
CA ALA A 49 -15.07 -0.62 -0.13
C ALA A 49 -16.58 -0.70 -0.44
N GLY A 50 -17.35 -1.48 0.33
CA GLY A 50 -18.82 -1.53 0.18
C GLY A 50 -19.57 -0.29 0.66
N ASN A 51 -18.93 0.55 1.48
CA ASN A 51 -19.46 1.83 1.96
C ASN A 51 -18.95 3.03 1.14
N ASP A 52 -17.86 2.84 0.40
CA ASP A 52 -17.27 3.84 -0.46
C ASP A 52 -17.93 3.86 -1.85
N TYR A 53 -17.88 5.02 -2.52
CA TYR A 53 -18.39 5.16 -3.88
C TYR A 53 -17.32 4.73 -4.88
N TYR A 54 -17.16 3.42 -5.06
CA TYR A 54 -16.38 2.85 -6.15
C TYR A 54 -17.29 2.33 -7.25
N ASP A 55 -16.95 2.70 -8.50
CA ASP A 55 -17.67 2.22 -9.68
C ASP A 55 -17.00 0.93 -10.17
N SER A 56 -17.72 -0.20 -10.05
CA SER A 56 -17.28 -1.51 -10.55
C SER A 56 -16.94 -1.48 -12.03
N MET A 57 -17.54 -0.56 -12.79
CA MET A 57 -17.21 -0.36 -14.19
C MET A 57 -15.78 0.21 -14.38
N GLN A 58 -15.42 1.25 -13.62
CA GLN A 58 -14.07 1.83 -13.65
C GLN A 58 -13.02 0.83 -13.17
N TYR A 59 -13.33 0.11 -12.09
CA TYR A 59 -12.47 -0.94 -11.56
C TYR A 59 -12.22 -2.04 -12.60
N SER A 60 -13.30 -2.54 -13.22
CA SER A 60 -13.22 -3.56 -14.26
C SER A 60 -12.45 -3.09 -15.48
N TYR A 61 -12.71 -1.87 -15.93
CA TYR A 61 -11.99 -1.27 -17.05
C TYR A 61 -10.47 -1.28 -16.80
N LYS A 62 -10.02 -0.99 -15.57
CA LYS A 62 -8.60 -0.99 -15.23
C LYS A 62 -7.97 -2.37 -15.25
N ILE A 63 -8.65 -3.36 -14.69
CA ILE A 63 -8.17 -4.75 -14.70
C ILE A 63 -8.13 -5.27 -16.14
N ASN A 64 -9.16 -5.02 -16.94
CA ASN A 64 -9.22 -5.42 -18.35
C ASN A 64 -8.11 -4.75 -19.18
N GLN A 65 -7.83 -3.46 -18.94
CA GLN A 65 -6.72 -2.75 -19.57
C GLN A 65 -5.39 -3.41 -19.22
N TRP A 66 -5.13 -3.63 -17.93
CA TRP A 66 -3.92 -4.29 -17.46
C TRP A 66 -3.76 -5.70 -18.06
N ALA A 67 -4.83 -6.49 -18.07
CA ALA A 67 -4.84 -7.84 -18.63
C ALA A 67 -4.53 -7.85 -20.13
N THR A 68 -4.98 -6.82 -20.87
CA THR A 68 -4.66 -6.64 -22.29
C THR A 68 -3.18 -6.32 -22.49
N GLU A 69 -2.64 -5.38 -21.71
CA GLU A 69 -1.23 -4.99 -21.74
C GLU A 69 -0.30 -6.18 -21.42
N HIS A 70 -0.78 -7.15 -20.63
CA HIS A 70 -0.08 -8.38 -20.26
C HIS A 70 -0.41 -9.59 -21.15
N GLY A 71 -1.20 -9.40 -22.22
CA GLY A 71 -1.46 -10.43 -23.22
C GLY A 71 -2.34 -11.60 -22.74
N LEU A 72 -3.12 -11.41 -21.68
CA LEU A 72 -3.92 -12.49 -21.07
C LEU A 72 -5.12 -12.90 -21.93
N TYR A 73 -5.58 -12.06 -22.86
CA TYR A 73 -6.73 -12.37 -23.74
C TYR A 73 -6.42 -13.33 -24.91
N GLY A 74 -5.18 -13.82 -25.07
CA GLY A 74 -4.81 -14.75 -26.15
C GLY A 74 -4.95 -14.21 -27.58
N GLN A 75 -5.31 -12.94 -27.75
CA GLN A 75 -5.33 -12.21 -29.02
C GLN A 75 -4.24 -11.13 -29.05
N PRO A 76 -3.65 -10.82 -30.21
CA PRO A 76 -2.70 -9.72 -30.30
C PRO A 76 -3.36 -8.41 -29.88
N ALA A 77 -2.65 -7.57 -29.09
CA ALA A 77 -3.17 -6.32 -28.51
C ALA A 77 -3.83 -5.37 -29.53
N ALA A 78 -3.48 -5.46 -30.81
CA ALA A 78 -4.06 -4.68 -31.91
C ALA A 78 -5.42 -5.19 -32.44
N ALA A 79 -5.81 -6.43 -32.11
CA ALA A 79 -7.08 -7.05 -32.51
C ALA A 79 -8.17 -6.96 -31.42
N VAL A 80 -7.79 -6.55 -30.21
CA VAL A 80 -8.72 -6.22 -29.14
C VAL A 80 -9.36 -4.90 -29.52
N GLN A 81 -10.55 -4.93 -30.14
CA GLN A 81 -11.43 -3.76 -30.11
C GLN A 81 -11.51 -3.33 -28.65
N MET A 82 -11.12 -2.08 -28.36
CA MET A 82 -11.20 -1.46 -27.04
C MET A 82 -12.47 -1.94 -26.35
N TYR A 83 -12.35 -2.88 -25.39
CA TYR A 83 -13.51 -3.53 -24.81
C TYR A 83 -14.45 -2.46 -24.29
N ALA A 84 -15.74 -2.64 -24.58
CA ALA A 84 -16.76 -1.66 -24.22
C ALA A 84 -16.62 -1.43 -22.71
N PRO A 85 -16.36 -0.20 -22.26
CA PRO A 85 -16.14 0.04 -20.83
C PRO A 85 -17.35 -0.35 -19.97
N ASN A 86 -18.49 -0.76 -20.56
CA ASN A 86 -19.63 -1.38 -19.90
C ASN A 86 -19.37 -2.81 -19.37
N ASP A 87 -18.24 -3.45 -19.70
CA ASP A 87 -17.86 -4.79 -19.26
C ASP A 87 -17.39 -4.79 -17.78
N ALA A 88 -18.36 -4.72 -16.87
CA ALA A 88 -18.16 -4.69 -15.42
C ALA A 88 -18.01 -6.10 -14.81
N TYR A 89 -16.95 -6.83 -15.17
CA TYR A 89 -16.71 -8.20 -14.67
C TYR A 89 -16.33 -8.28 -13.19
N PHE A 90 -15.73 -7.22 -12.64
CA PHE A 90 -15.15 -7.19 -11.31
C PHE A 90 -15.90 -6.21 -10.40
N ASP A 91 -16.18 -6.64 -9.18
CA ASP A 91 -16.95 -5.86 -8.21
C ASP A 91 -16.05 -5.00 -7.32
N ALA A 92 -16.16 -3.67 -7.40
CA ALA A 92 -15.40 -2.76 -6.54
C ALA A 92 -16.05 -2.56 -5.15
N GLY A 93 -17.31 -2.99 -4.95
CA GLY A 93 -18.08 -2.75 -3.73
C GLY A 93 -17.83 -3.75 -2.59
N LYS A 94 -16.70 -4.46 -2.59
CA LYS A 94 -16.38 -5.48 -1.58
C LYS A 94 -14.93 -5.39 -1.14
N SER A 95 -14.69 -5.64 0.13
CA SER A 95 -13.35 -5.66 0.74
C SER A 95 -13.26 -6.78 1.77
N LEU A 96 -12.14 -6.81 2.50
CA LEU A 96 -11.87 -7.81 3.51
C LEU A 96 -12.28 -7.34 4.91
N ARG A 97 -12.63 -8.31 5.75
CA ARG A 97 -12.39 -8.22 7.18
C ARG A 97 -11.16 -9.05 7.49
N ILE A 98 -10.24 -8.50 8.28
CA ILE A 98 -9.03 -9.18 8.74
C ILE A 98 -8.90 -9.14 10.26
N GLY A 99 -8.88 -10.30 10.91
CA GLY A 99 -8.65 -10.43 12.35
C GLY A 99 -7.35 -11.19 12.65
N PHE A 100 -6.61 -10.75 13.67
CA PHE A 100 -5.38 -11.41 14.10
C PHE A 100 -5.12 -11.26 15.60
N THR A 101 -4.41 -12.24 16.17
CA THR A 101 -4.01 -12.26 17.59
C THR A 101 -2.65 -11.62 17.81
N GLU A 102 -2.29 -11.32 19.07
CA GLU A 102 -0.95 -10.88 19.47
C GLU A 102 0.16 -11.90 19.16
N TYR A 103 -0.20 -13.15 18.85
CA TYR A 103 0.72 -14.18 18.39
C TYR A 103 0.96 -14.15 16.88
N GLY A 104 0.21 -13.32 16.15
CA GLY A 104 0.26 -13.24 14.69
C GLY A 104 -0.56 -14.29 13.96
N GLU A 105 -1.49 -14.96 14.66
CA GLU A 105 -2.43 -15.92 14.06
C GLU A 105 -3.62 -15.13 13.49
N PHE A 106 -3.98 -15.37 12.24
CA PHE A 106 -5.21 -14.87 11.61
C PHE A 106 -6.39 -15.77 11.97
N ALA A 107 -6.69 -15.84 13.26
CA ALA A 107 -7.89 -16.50 13.78
C ALA A 107 -8.25 -15.83 15.10
N THR A 108 -9.47 -15.30 15.22
CA THR A 108 -9.89 -14.60 16.44
C THR A 108 -11.13 -15.25 17.06
N PRO A 109 -11.32 -15.12 18.38
CA PRO A 109 -12.50 -15.67 19.08
C PRO A 109 -13.85 -15.10 18.61
N GLN A 110 -13.85 -13.99 17.88
CA GLN A 110 -15.05 -13.39 17.29
C GLN A 110 -15.34 -13.93 15.88
N ASN A 111 -14.73 -15.04 15.48
CA ASN A 111 -14.83 -15.61 14.15
C ASN A 111 -14.43 -14.61 13.05
N ALA A 112 -13.43 -13.77 13.35
CA ALA A 112 -12.86 -12.85 12.38
C ALA A 112 -11.43 -13.29 12.05
N SER A 113 -11.25 -13.79 10.84
CA SER A 113 -9.95 -14.02 10.21
C SER A 113 -9.95 -13.33 8.86
N ILE A 114 -9.80 -14.03 7.74
CA ILE A 114 -9.99 -13.46 6.40
C ILE A 114 -11.39 -13.78 5.85
N ALA A 115 -12.18 -12.73 5.66
CA ALA A 115 -13.50 -12.82 5.05
C ALA A 115 -13.67 -11.73 3.98
N TYR A 116 -14.39 -12.03 2.90
CA TYR A 116 -14.64 -11.10 1.78
C TYR A 116 -16.11 -10.76 1.66
N GLY A 117 -16.43 -9.47 1.59
CA GLY A 117 -17.82 -9.05 1.52
C GLY A 117 -18.03 -7.55 1.48
N ALA A 118 -19.28 -7.17 1.23
CA ALA A 118 -19.73 -5.77 1.27
C ALA A 118 -20.15 -5.31 2.67
N ASP A 119 -20.54 -6.26 3.54
CA ASP A 119 -21.08 -5.98 4.87
C ASP A 119 -20.79 -7.12 5.87
N ASP A 120 -21.17 -6.89 7.14
CA ASP A 120 -21.00 -7.85 8.24
C ASP A 120 -21.64 -9.22 7.97
N LEU A 121 -22.80 -9.25 7.30
CA LEU A 121 -23.51 -10.49 7.03
C LEU A 121 -22.77 -11.32 5.97
N GLU A 122 -22.24 -10.67 4.93
CA GLU A 122 -21.42 -11.36 3.95
C GLU A 122 -20.11 -11.85 4.57
N TRP A 123 -19.41 -11.02 5.36
CA TRP A 123 -18.18 -11.43 6.05
C TRP A 123 -18.38 -12.62 7.01
N GLU A 124 -19.48 -12.68 7.75
CA GLU A 124 -19.81 -13.85 8.58
C GLU A 124 -19.92 -15.15 7.77
N ASN A 125 -20.39 -15.08 6.52
CA ASN A 125 -20.61 -16.26 5.68
C ASN A 125 -19.41 -16.62 4.81
N THR A 126 -18.48 -15.69 4.55
CA THR A 126 -17.30 -15.90 3.69
C THR A 126 -16.00 -16.12 4.46
N GLU A 127 -16.07 -16.19 5.79
CA GLU A 127 -14.92 -16.46 6.65
C GLU A 127 -14.19 -17.76 6.29
N SER A 128 -12.86 -17.69 6.13
CA SER A 128 -12.06 -18.77 5.52
C SER A 128 -10.95 -19.38 6.37
N TRP A 129 -10.66 -18.86 7.58
CA TRP A 129 -9.74 -19.54 8.53
C TRP A 129 -10.32 -19.73 9.94
N SER A 130 -11.26 -18.88 10.37
CA SER A 130 -11.89 -18.94 11.70
C SER A 130 -13.41 -18.83 11.61
N SER A 131 -14.02 -19.67 10.79
CA SER A 131 -15.47 -19.62 10.56
C SER A 131 -16.27 -20.06 11.79
N SER A 132 -17.38 -19.37 12.07
CA SER A 132 -18.35 -19.72 13.12
C SER A 132 -19.02 -21.09 12.90
N TYR A 133 -18.97 -21.62 11.67
CA TYR A 133 -19.48 -22.94 11.31
C TYR A 133 -18.48 -24.08 11.58
N VAL A 134 -17.24 -23.75 11.97
CA VAL A 134 -16.19 -24.70 12.34
C VAL A 134 -15.91 -24.56 13.83
N ASN A 135 -15.77 -25.70 14.52
CA ASN A 135 -15.41 -25.65 15.94
C ASN A 135 -14.02 -25.01 16.08
N PRO A 136 -13.82 -24.01 16.96
CA PRO A 136 -12.54 -23.29 17.07
C PRO A 136 -11.32 -24.16 17.34
N LYS A 137 -11.50 -25.36 17.89
CA LYS A 137 -10.38 -26.30 18.08
C LYS A 137 -9.84 -26.86 16.76
N TYR A 138 -10.54 -26.69 15.63
CA TYR A 138 -10.09 -27.10 14.31
C TYR A 138 -9.59 -25.93 13.46
N TRP A 139 -9.60 -24.69 13.97
CA TRP A 139 -8.98 -23.58 13.25
C TRP A 139 -7.47 -23.73 13.29
N ILE A 140 -6.89 -24.04 12.14
CA ILE A 140 -5.44 -24.17 11.96
C ILE A 140 -4.98 -23.01 11.09
N GLN A 141 -4.35 -22.02 11.71
CA GLN A 141 -3.73 -20.88 11.06
C GLN A 141 -2.55 -20.43 11.94
N GLY A 142 -1.39 -20.19 11.33
CA GLY A 142 -0.28 -19.52 11.98
C GLY A 142 1.09 -19.88 11.39
N TRP A 143 2.13 -19.80 12.21
CA TRP A 143 3.51 -19.92 11.76
C TRP A 143 4.34 -20.91 12.58
N VAL A 144 5.42 -21.40 11.96
CA VAL A 144 6.44 -22.28 12.57
C VAL A 144 7.84 -21.71 12.33
N PHE A 145 8.62 -21.63 13.40
CA PHE A 145 10.04 -21.30 13.42
C PHE A 145 10.83 -22.53 13.84
N TYR A 146 11.92 -22.81 13.13
CA TYR A 146 12.84 -23.89 13.44
C TYR A 146 14.29 -23.43 13.23
N MET A 147 15.17 -23.81 14.15
CA MET A 147 16.59 -23.51 14.04
C MET A 147 17.44 -24.65 14.63
N ASN A 148 18.40 -25.12 13.85
CA ASN A 148 19.49 -25.99 14.30
C ASN A 148 20.77 -25.17 14.38
N TYR A 149 21.44 -25.19 15.53
CA TYR A 149 22.54 -24.30 15.82
C TYR A 149 23.58 -24.94 16.75
N THR A 150 24.81 -24.48 16.68
CA THR A 150 25.86 -24.83 17.63
C THR A 150 26.11 -23.67 18.57
N ARG A 151 26.10 -23.94 19.86
CA ARG A 151 26.43 -22.99 20.93
C ARG A 151 27.60 -23.53 21.72
N GLN A 152 28.73 -22.82 21.73
CA GLN A 152 29.95 -23.20 22.45
C GLN A 152 30.35 -24.68 22.25
N GLY A 153 30.28 -25.14 21.00
CA GLY A 153 30.57 -26.52 20.61
C GLY A 153 29.45 -27.55 20.85
N ILE A 154 28.30 -27.15 21.43
CA ILE A 154 27.15 -28.04 21.68
C ILE A 154 26.09 -27.82 20.60
N LYS A 155 25.67 -28.89 19.92
CA LYS A 155 24.57 -28.82 18.96
C LYS A 155 23.22 -28.78 19.66
N ARG A 156 22.40 -27.83 19.26
CA ARG A 156 21.07 -27.58 19.80
C ARG A 156 20.09 -27.39 18.65
N CYS A 157 18.86 -27.71 18.94
CA CYS A 157 17.76 -27.43 18.05
C CYS A 157 16.61 -26.83 18.85
N ILE A 158 15.88 -25.92 18.23
CA ILE A 158 14.68 -25.31 18.78
C ILE A 158 13.63 -25.24 17.69
N GLU A 159 12.40 -25.53 18.08
CA GLU A 159 11.23 -25.34 17.25
C GLU A 159 10.15 -24.63 18.08
N ALA A 160 9.57 -23.59 17.49
CA ALA A 160 8.56 -22.75 18.10
C ALA A 160 7.45 -22.53 17.09
N TYR A 161 6.21 -22.57 17.52
CA TYR A 161 5.09 -22.38 16.64
C TYR A 161 3.93 -21.74 17.38
N ALA A 162 3.29 -20.78 16.71
CA ALA A 162 2.02 -20.20 17.11
C ALA A 162 1.02 -20.58 16.04
N ILE A 163 0.25 -21.62 16.33
CA ILE A 163 -0.88 -22.07 15.53
C ILE A 163 -2.10 -21.99 16.44
N TYR A 164 -3.20 -21.44 15.92
CA TYR A 164 -4.36 -21.13 16.77
C TYR A 164 -4.88 -22.31 17.58
N SER A 165 -4.85 -23.54 17.06
CA SER A 165 -5.27 -24.73 17.78
C SER A 165 -4.38 -25.94 17.50
N ASP A 166 -4.45 -26.96 18.36
CA ASP A 166 -3.77 -28.24 18.18
C ASP A 166 -4.72 -29.41 17.84
N LEU A 167 -5.87 -29.11 17.22
CA LEU A 167 -6.97 -30.05 16.89
C LEU A 167 -7.71 -30.62 18.11
N SER A 168 -7.20 -30.38 19.32
CA SER A 168 -7.77 -30.87 20.58
C SER A 168 -8.27 -29.74 21.47
N THR A 169 -7.50 -28.66 21.54
CA THR A 169 -7.69 -27.56 22.48
C THR A 169 -7.59 -26.23 21.74
N VAL A 170 -8.63 -25.41 21.87
CA VAL A 170 -8.65 -24.02 21.39
C VAL A 170 -7.46 -23.28 22.01
N GLU A 171 -6.65 -22.61 21.20
CA GLU A 171 -5.42 -21.91 21.66
C GLU A 171 -4.33 -22.84 22.22
N GLY A 172 -4.44 -24.14 21.99
CA GLY A 172 -3.45 -25.14 22.41
C GLY A 172 -2.25 -25.32 21.47
N GLY A 173 -2.27 -24.68 20.29
CA GLY A 173 -1.22 -24.82 19.26
C GLY A 173 -0.02 -23.88 19.42
N ARG A 174 0.14 -23.21 20.56
CA ARG A 174 1.24 -22.29 20.87
C ARG A 174 2.30 -22.98 21.72
N LYS A 175 3.41 -23.40 21.13
CA LYS A 175 4.42 -24.23 21.82
C LYS A 175 5.84 -23.88 21.41
N VAL A 176 6.79 -24.12 22.32
CA VAL A 176 8.24 -24.02 22.08
C VAL A 176 8.91 -25.23 22.71
N TYR A 177 9.83 -25.86 21.99
CA TYR A 177 10.69 -26.89 22.54
C TYR A 177 12.11 -26.74 22.02
N SER A 178 13.08 -27.04 22.90
CA SER A 178 14.48 -27.17 22.51
C SER A 178 15.05 -28.52 22.93
N TRP A 179 16.06 -29.00 22.23
CA TRP A 179 16.71 -30.29 22.49
C TRP A 179 18.14 -30.33 21.95
N TYR A 180 18.88 -31.39 22.29
CA TYR A 180 20.21 -31.65 21.76
C TYR A 180 20.11 -32.05 20.28
N GLY A 181 20.69 -31.24 19.40
CA GLY A 181 20.55 -31.37 17.95
C GLY A 181 21.22 -32.61 17.33
N ASP A 182 21.96 -33.40 18.13
CA ASP A 182 22.51 -34.70 17.71
C ASP A 182 21.45 -35.82 17.72
N TYR A 183 20.29 -35.58 18.30
CA TYR A 183 19.21 -36.56 18.44
C TYR A 183 17.88 -36.00 17.90
N PRO A 184 16.98 -36.87 17.39
CA PRO A 184 15.61 -36.46 17.08
C PRO A 184 14.84 -36.15 18.38
N PRO A 185 13.82 -35.27 18.35
CA PRO A 185 13.19 -34.73 19.56
C PRO A 185 12.51 -35.77 20.46
N ASN A 186 12.09 -36.92 19.91
CA ASN A 186 11.47 -38.02 20.66
C ASN A 186 12.49 -39.00 21.27
N HIS A 187 13.79 -38.82 21.06
CA HIS A 187 14.82 -39.69 21.61
C HIS A 187 15.12 -39.31 23.07
N ALA A 188 15.35 -40.30 23.94
CA ALA A 188 15.60 -40.06 25.37
C ALA A 188 16.80 -39.12 25.62
N SER A 189 17.87 -39.24 24.82
CA SER A 189 19.05 -38.37 24.90
C SER A 189 18.86 -36.97 24.31
N ALA A 190 17.74 -36.69 23.65
CA ALA A 190 17.47 -35.36 23.11
C ALA A 190 17.25 -34.34 24.23
N VAL A 191 16.76 -34.78 25.40
CA VAL A 191 16.42 -33.91 26.53
C VAL A 191 15.48 -32.79 26.06
N LEU A 192 14.35 -33.21 25.48
CA LEU A 192 13.31 -32.30 24.99
C LEU A 192 12.80 -31.44 26.14
N THR A 193 13.00 -30.14 26.04
CA THR A 193 12.73 -29.18 27.10
C THR A 193 11.71 -28.15 26.61
N PRO A 194 10.57 -27.97 27.29
CA PRO A 194 9.59 -26.96 26.91
C PRO A 194 10.15 -25.55 27.16
N GLY A 195 9.87 -24.63 26.23
CA GLY A 195 10.11 -23.20 26.35
C GLY A 195 8.80 -22.42 26.42
N SER A 196 8.82 -21.14 26.05
CA SER A 196 7.60 -20.32 26.00
C SER A 196 7.60 -19.28 24.88
N LEU A 197 6.40 -18.84 24.49
CA LEU A 197 6.18 -17.68 23.63
C LEU A 197 5.71 -16.51 24.49
N ALA A 198 6.40 -15.37 24.41
CA ALA A 198 6.04 -14.14 25.10
C ALA A 198 5.55 -13.10 24.10
N PRO A 199 4.22 -12.92 23.93
CA PRO A 199 3.68 -11.90 23.04
C PRO A 199 3.75 -10.50 23.67
N GLY A 200 3.79 -9.47 22.83
CA GLY A 200 3.86 -8.06 23.24
C GLY A 200 2.54 -7.30 23.21
N GLY A 201 1.39 -7.99 23.07
CA GLY A 201 0.11 -7.39 22.71
C GLY A 201 0.02 -6.97 21.23
N VAL A 202 -1.11 -6.36 20.85
CA VAL A 202 -1.31 -5.83 19.49
C VAL A 202 -1.14 -4.31 19.48
N LYS A 203 -0.18 -3.82 18.69
CA LYS A 203 0.04 -2.38 18.47
C LYS A 203 -0.68 -1.93 17.21
N VAL A 204 -1.65 -1.03 17.34
CA VAL A 204 -2.25 -0.34 16.20
C VAL A 204 -1.44 0.94 15.94
N LEU A 205 -0.60 0.89 14.91
CA LEU A 205 0.36 1.94 14.54
C LEU A 205 -0.28 3.08 13.75
N TYR A 206 -1.38 2.78 13.06
CA TYR A 206 -2.18 3.72 12.30
C TYR A 206 -3.58 3.16 12.08
N ASP A 207 -4.62 3.99 12.23
CA ASP A 207 -6.00 3.64 11.90
C ASP A 207 -6.72 4.87 11.33
N SER A 208 -7.11 4.79 10.07
CA SER A 208 -7.86 5.82 9.36
C SER A 208 -9.08 5.23 8.66
N ALA A 209 -9.77 6.07 7.88
CA ALA A 209 -10.87 5.62 7.04
C ALA A 209 -10.45 4.50 6.05
N ARG A 210 -9.22 4.54 5.52
CA ARG A 210 -8.79 3.66 4.41
C ARG A 210 -7.54 2.84 4.69
N LEU A 211 -6.84 3.06 5.80
CA LEU A 211 -5.63 2.30 6.13
C LEU A 211 -5.64 1.92 7.61
N ALA A 212 -5.45 0.64 7.88
CA ALA A 212 -5.13 0.13 9.20
C ALA A 212 -3.77 -0.56 9.18
N VAL A 213 -2.94 -0.24 10.18
CA VAL A 213 -1.61 -0.85 10.36
C VAL A 213 -1.51 -1.43 11.77
N GLY A 214 -1.48 -2.75 11.83
CA GLY A 214 -1.26 -3.51 13.07
C GLY A 214 0.14 -4.09 13.12
N ARG A 215 0.72 -4.19 14.32
CA ARG A 215 1.98 -4.89 14.54
C ARG A 215 1.90 -5.75 15.79
N THR A 216 2.38 -6.99 15.68
CA THR A 216 2.52 -7.94 16.78
C THR A 216 3.98 -8.38 16.89
N GLU A 217 4.38 -8.74 18.11
CA GLU A 217 5.74 -9.20 18.40
C GLU A 217 5.67 -10.39 19.34
N VAL A 218 6.35 -11.48 19.00
CA VAL A 218 6.43 -12.70 19.81
C VAL A 218 7.88 -13.06 20.03
N VAL A 219 8.30 -13.09 21.29
CA VAL A 219 9.64 -13.56 21.68
C VAL A 219 9.59 -15.06 21.94
N ILE A 220 10.54 -15.80 21.35
CA ILE A 220 10.73 -17.23 21.52
C ILE A 220 11.79 -17.45 22.59
N HIS A 221 11.38 -18.08 23.69
CA HIS A 221 12.23 -18.33 24.86
C HIS A 221 12.57 -19.82 25.00
N ASP A 222 13.86 -20.13 25.13
CA ASP A 222 14.37 -21.48 25.38
C ASP A 222 14.40 -21.80 26.87
N GLY A 223 13.59 -22.78 27.30
CA GLY A 223 13.56 -23.20 28.70
C GLY A 223 14.77 -24.04 29.16
N TYR A 224 15.62 -24.52 28.25
CA TYR A 224 16.83 -25.28 28.65
C TYR A 224 17.94 -24.36 29.16
N TYR A 225 18.21 -23.27 28.44
CA TYR A 225 19.20 -22.26 28.83
C TYR A 225 18.59 -21.05 29.54
N ASP A 226 17.26 -20.96 29.60
CA ASP A 226 16.51 -19.84 30.20
C ASP A 226 16.86 -18.50 29.54
N GLU A 227 16.77 -18.45 28.20
CA GLU A 227 17.15 -17.28 27.41
C GLU A 227 16.28 -17.07 26.16
N ASP A 228 16.23 -15.83 25.66
CA ASP A 228 15.52 -15.48 24.43
C ASP A 228 16.34 -15.83 23.19
N VAL A 229 15.76 -16.60 22.29
CA VAL A 229 16.46 -17.15 21.11
C VAL A 229 16.18 -16.33 19.86
N ALA A 230 14.92 -16.00 19.63
CA ALA A 230 14.47 -15.30 18.44
C ALA A 230 13.23 -14.46 18.74
N LYS A 231 12.91 -13.53 17.84
CA LYS A 231 11.69 -12.74 17.87
C LYS A 231 11.05 -12.73 16.49
N VAL A 232 9.75 -13.00 16.44
CA VAL A 232 8.93 -12.87 15.23
C VAL A 232 8.12 -11.59 15.36
N VAL A 233 8.17 -10.73 14.33
CA VAL A 233 7.41 -9.48 14.26
C VAL A 233 6.55 -9.53 13.01
N LEU A 234 5.24 -9.41 13.17
CA LEU A 234 4.31 -9.35 12.05
C LEU A 234 3.75 -7.93 11.96
N THR A 235 3.85 -7.31 10.79
CA THR A 235 3.20 -6.03 10.50
C THR A 235 2.13 -6.26 9.43
N VAL A 236 0.87 -6.06 9.80
CA VAL A 236 -0.29 -6.14 8.92
C VAL A 236 -0.59 -4.75 8.39
N ILE A 237 -0.48 -4.58 7.07
CA ILE A 237 -0.82 -3.35 6.35
C ILE A 237 -2.07 -3.66 5.54
N PHE A 238 -3.20 -3.10 5.97
CA PHE A 238 -4.48 -3.33 5.32
C PHE A 238 -5.04 -2.00 4.83
N ASN A 239 -5.03 -1.82 3.52
CA ASN A 239 -5.81 -0.78 2.89
C ASN A 239 -7.27 -1.28 2.80
N LYS A 240 -8.16 -0.61 3.52
CA LYS A 240 -9.56 -1.00 3.75
C LYS A 240 -10.40 -0.94 2.48
N ASP A 241 -9.90 -0.38 1.39
CA ASP A 241 -10.58 -0.40 0.09
C ASP A 241 -10.14 -1.57 -0.79
N THR A 242 -9.05 -2.24 -0.42
CA THR A 242 -8.48 -3.34 -1.20
C THR A 242 -9.04 -4.70 -0.78
N LYS A 243 -8.78 -5.70 -1.62
CA LYS A 243 -9.21 -7.09 -1.43
C LYS A 243 -8.08 -7.99 -0.92
N TYR A 244 -7.04 -7.39 -0.34
CA TYR A 244 -5.88 -8.07 0.23
C TYR A 244 -5.32 -7.30 1.42
N ALA A 245 -4.54 -7.99 2.25
CA ALA A 245 -3.66 -7.37 3.24
C ALA A 245 -2.23 -7.83 3.01
N ILE A 246 -1.28 -6.93 3.23
CA ILE A 246 0.16 -7.24 3.19
C ILE A 246 0.62 -7.57 4.61
N VAL A 247 1.25 -8.73 4.78
CA VAL A 247 1.79 -9.18 6.06
C VAL A 247 3.31 -9.30 5.93
N LEU A 248 4.02 -8.37 6.57
CA LEU A 248 5.48 -8.41 6.68
C LEU A 248 5.86 -9.23 7.91
N LYS A 249 6.61 -10.31 7.71
CA LYS A 249 7.02 -11.27 8.75
C LYS A 249 8.53 -11.20 8.93
N ASP A 250 8.96 -10.46 9.94
CA ASP A 250 10.37 -10.25 10.26
C ASP A 250 10.81 -11.18 11.39
N VAL A 251 11.77 -12.05 11.12
CA VAL A 251 12.34 -13.00 12.09
C VAL A 251 13.75 -12.54 12.49
N LYS A 252 13.94 -12.22 13.77
CA LYS A 252 15.21 -11.72 14.32
C LYS A 252 15.84 -12.71 15.29
N ILE A 253 17.14 -12.97 15.16
CA ILE A 253 17.88 -13.82 16.10
C ILE A 253 18.37 -12.97 17.28
N LEU A 254 18.13 -13.45 18.51
CA LEU A 254 18.45 -12.74 19.76
C LEU A 254 19.66 -13.29 20.52
N LEU A 255 20.03 -14.56 20.29
CA LEU A 255 21.22 -15.18 20.91
C LEU A 255 22.49 -14.35 20.70
N ASP A 256 23.32 -14.15 21.72
CA ASP A 256 24.58 -13.39 21.61
C ASP A 256 25.53 -14.01 20.57
N THR A 257 26.23 -13.19 19.78
CA THR A 257 27.18 -13.67 18.76
C THR A 257 28.41 -14.37 19.35
N LYS A 258 28.71 -14.14 20.64
CA LYS A 258 29.80 -14.80 21.38
C LYS A 258 29.49 -16.24 21.76
N ILE A 259 28.21 -16.57 21.97
CA ILE A 259 27.77 -17.90 22.40
C ILE A 259 27.26 -18.74 21.23
N LEU A 260 26.65 -18.10 20.23
CA LEU A 260 26.17 -18.77 19.02
C LEU A 260 27.32 -18.94 18.02
N ASP A 261 27.83 -20.17 17.86
CA ASP A 261 28.96 -20.46 16.98
C ASP A 261 28.56 -20.51 15.51
N LEU A 262 27.47 -21.21 15.20
CA LEU A 262 26.94 -21.37 13.85
C LEU A 262 25.44 -21.70 13.88
N ILE A 263 24.75 -21.36 12.80
CA ILE A 263 23.42 -21.90 12.48
C ILE A 263 23.64 -22.87 11.31
N SER A 264 23.15 -24.10 11.45
CA SER A 264 23.29 -25.15 10.43
C SER A 264 22.05 -25.30 9.57
N ASP A 265 20.88 -25.01 10.13
CA ASP A 265 19.59 -25.04 9.44
C ASP A 265 18.67 -24.01 10.09
N PHE A 266 17.96 -23.24 9.27
CA PHE A 266 16.98 -22.25 9.68
C PHE A 266 15.73 -22.48 8.83
N CYS A 267 14.56 -22.43 9.45
CA CYS A 267 13.29 -22.54 8.75
C CYS A 267 12.26 -21.61 9.37
N PHE A 268 11.55 -20.88 8.52
CA PHE A 268 10.31 -20.19 8.86
C PHE A 268 9.21 -20.65 7.91
N SER A 269 8.00 -20.88 8.42
CA SER A 269 6.90 -21.46 7.64
C SER A 269 5.57 -20.86 8.04
N GLU A 270 4.73 -20.58 7.04
CA GLU A 270 3.31 -20.25 7.21
C GLU A 270 2.46 -21.49 7.00
N ARG A 271 1.37 -21.62 7.77
CA ARG A 271 0.50 -22.80 7.76
C ARG A 271 -0.95 -22.42 7.95
N TYR A 272 -1.82 -22.96 7.11
CA TYR A 272 -3.25 -22.82 7.31
C TYR A 272 -4.06 -23.94 6.67
N GLU A 273 -5.16 -24.29 7.33
CA GLU A 273 -6.28 -25.01 6.73
C GLU A 273 -7.21 -23.97 6.10
N LEU A 274 -7.62 -24.18 4.85
CA LEU A 274 -8.46 -23.23 4.15
C LEU A 274 -9.93 -23.67 4.17
N ASP A 275 -10.70 -23.05 5.06
CA ASP A 275 -12.15 -23.25 5.20
C ASP A 275 -12.94 -22.36 4.23
N LEU A 276 -12.61 -22.41 2.93
CA LEU A 276 -13.01 -21.38 1.95
C LEU A 276 -14.51 -21.07 1.94
N ALA A 277 -14.87 -19.84 2.36
CA ALA A 277 -16.22 -19.31 2.40
C ALA A 277 -17.23 -20.25 3.07
N ARG A 278 -16.87 -20.75 4.25
CA ARG A 278 -17.53 -21.87 4.94
C ARG A 278 -19.05 -21.77 5.08
N GLY A 279 -19.61 -20.56 5.25
CA GLY A 279 -21.06 -20.36 5.38
C GLY A 279 -21.83 -20.69 4.10
N PHE A 280 -21.21 -20.48 2.93
CA PHE A 280 -21.75 -20.88 1.63
C PHE A 280 -21.25 -22.25 1.17
N ASN A 281 -20.07 -22.67 1.64
CA ASN A 281 -19.44 -23.95 1.28
C ASN A 281 -19.37 -24.91 2.49
N PRO A 282 -20.49 -25.53 2.90
CA PRO A 282 -20.54 -26.42 4.07
C PRO A 282 -19.77 -27.73 3.87
N SER A 283 -19.35 -28.05 2.64
CA SER A 283 -18.51 -29.21 2.35
C SER A 283 -17.03 -28.99 2.68
N ASN A 284 -16.60 -27.72 2.76
CA ASN A 284 -15.20 -27.33 2.90
C ASN A 284 -14.27 -27.76 1.75
N ALA A 285 -14.87 -28.23 0.66
CA ALA A 285 -14.12 -28.68 -0.48
C ALA A 285 -13.70 -27.46 -1.31
N ALA A 286 -12.48 -27.44 -1.82
CA ALA A 286 -11.99 -26.46 -2.76
C ALA A 286 -11.10 -27.15 -3.80
N TYR A 287 -10.93 -26.49 -4.93
CA TYR A 287 -9.87 -26.78 -5.90
C TYR A 287 -8.72 -25.81 -5.62
N ILE A 288 -7.49 -26.31 -5.48
CA ILE A 288 -6.34 -25.50 -5.07
C ILE A 288 -5.10 -25.84 -5.88
N HIS A 289 -4.39 -24.79 -6.29
CA HIS A 289 -3.09 -24.94 -6.91
C HIS A 289 -2.05 -23.97 -6.35
N TYR A 290 -0.83 -24.46 -6.17
CA TYR A 290 0.35 -23.67 -5.82
C TYR A 290 1.26 -23.47 -7.03
N TYR A 291 1.40 -22.21 -7.44
CA TYR A 291 2.23 -21.76 -8.54
C TYR A 291 3.57 -21.25 -8.01
N GLN A 292 4.57 -22.12 -8.00
CA GLN A 292 5.94 -21.74 -7.63
C GLN A 292 6.59 -20.91 -8.75
N ASN A 293 7.32 -19.86 -8.38
CA ASN A 293 7.95 -18.91 -9.29
C ASN A 293 6.95 -18.30 -10.28
N PHE A 294 5.74 -17.99 -9.80
CA PHE A 294 4.62 -17.55 -10.62
C PHE A 294 5.00 -16.37 -11.53
N SER A 295 5.64 -15.34 -10.98
CA SER A 295 6.12 -14.20 -11.76
C SER A 295 7.35 -13.54 -11.12
N ASP A 296 8.00 -12.68 -11.90
CA ASP A 296 9.10 -11.84 -11.44
C ASP A 296 8.55 -10.64 -10.66
N THR A 297 9.38 -10.10 -9.76
CA THR A 297 9.11 -8.87 -9.02
C THR A 297 10.27 -7.89 -9.18
N VAL A 298 9.96 -6.60 -9.20
CA VAL A 298 10.97 -5.53 -9.10
C VAL A 298 11.74 -5.55 -7.77
N TYR A 299 11.26 -6.30 -6.77
CA TYR A 299 11.93 -6.43 -5.47
C TYR A 299 12.88 -7.62 -5.43
N GLN A 300 14.17 -7.32 -5.23
CA GLN A 300 15.16 -8.32 -4.89
C GLN A 300 15.33 -8.46 -3.38
N HIS A 301 15.25 -9.69 -2.88
CA HIS A 301 15.45 -9.95 -1.45
C HIS A 301 16.93 -9.77 -1.08
N PRO A 302 17.26 -8.87 -0.14
CA PRO A 302 18.64 -8.41 0.06
C PRO A 302 19.61 -9.49 0.57
N ILE A 303 19.09 -10.57 1.14
CA ILE A 303 19.90 -11.65 1.73
C ILE A 303 19.98 -12.87 0.79
N THR A 304 18.93 -13.12 0.00
CA THR A 304 18.83 -14.33 -0.83
C THR A 304 19.05 -14.06 -2.32
N GLY A 305 18.97 -12.80 -2.77
CA GLY A 305 19.03 -12.41 -4.18
C GLY A 305 17.79 -12.78 -4.99
N GLN A 306 16.77 -13.40 -4.36
CA GLN A 306 15.55 -13.84 -5.04
C GLN A 306 14.69 -12.64 -5.45
N ASN A 307 14.20 -12.67 -6.68
CA ASN A 307 13.40 -11.62 -7.31
C ASN A 307 12.11 -12.18 -7.95
N LYS A 308 11.60 -13.28 -7.40
CA LYS A 308 10.34 -13.91 -7.81
C LYS A 308 9.41 -14.06 -6.62
N PHE A 309 8.12 -14.18 -6.89
CA PHE A 309 7.12 -14.51 -5.89
C PHE A 309 6.31 -15.74 -6.32
N ASP A 310 5.78 -16.46 -5.34
CA ASP A 310 4.89 -17.60 -5.54
C ASP A 310 3.43 -17.17 -5.34
N VAL A 311 2.49 -17.96 -5.88
CA VAL A 311 1.06 -17.76 -5.67
C VAL A 311 0.42 -19.07 -5.28
N VAL A 312 -0.50 -19.03 -4.33
CA VAL A 312 -1.49 -20.09 -4.13
C VAL A 312 -2.86 -19.51 -4.39
N GLN A 313 -3.69 -20.27 -5.09
CA GLN A 313 -5.08 -19.88 -5.37
C GLN A 313 -5.98 -21.09 -5.11
N ALA A 314 -7.12 -20.83 -4.48
CA ALA A 314 -8.17 -21.82 -4.31
C ALA A 314 -9.55 -21.21 -4.62
N PHE A 315 -10.45 -22.01 -5.19
CA PHE A 315 -11.85 -21.61 -5.41
C PHE A 315 -12.81 -22.70 -4.97
N ASN A 316 -14.00 -22.31 -4.53
CA ASN A 316 -15.02 -23.26 -4.08
C ASN A 316 -15.67 -23.98 -5.29
N PRO A 317 -16.23 -25.19 -5.12
CA PRO A 317 -16.80 -25.96 -6.22
C PRO A 317 -17.89 -25.24 -7.01
N ASP A 318 -18.65 -24.36 -6.35
CA ASP A 318 -19.69 -23.55 -6.98
C ASP A 318 -19.14 -22.33 -7.74
N ARG A 319 -17.82 -22.11 -7.71
CA ARG A 319 -17.11 -20.99 -8.37
C ARG A 319 -17.72 -19.64 -8.03
N THR A 320 -17.82 -19.33 -6.74
CA THR A 320 -18.36 -18.04 -6.25
C THR A 320 -17.30 -17.17 -5.60
N TYR A 321 -16.37 -17.78 -4.86
CA TYR A 321 -15.31 -17.11 -4.12
C TYR A 321 -13.97 -17.75 -4.44
N THR A 322 -12.98 -16.88 -4.58
CA THR A 322 -11.59 -17.26 -4.81
C THR A 322 -10.76 -16.71 -3.65
N PHE A 323 -9.98 -17.57 -3.01
CA PHE A 323 -8.91 -17.19 -2.09
C PHE A 323 -7.58 -17.18 -2.82
N PHE A 324 -6.70 -16.26 -2.45
CA PHE A 324 -5.33 -16.25 -2.93
C PHE A 324 -4.35 -15.80 -1.85
N ALA A 325 -3.10 -16.26 -1.98
CA ALA A 325 -1.98 -15.67 -1.27
C ALA A 325 -0.74 -15.60 -2.16
N GLY A 326 -0.03 -14.46 -2.11
CA GLY A 326 1.27 -14.27 -2.76
C GLY A 326 2.42 -14.29 -1.76
N TYR A 327 3.54 -14.94 -2.10
CA TYR A 327 4.67 -15.15 -1.18
C TYR A 327 5.99 -14.61 -1.73
N TRP A 328 6.68 -13.79 -0.94
CA TRP A 328 8.01 -13.28 -1.28
C TRP A 328 8.99 -13.34 -0.08
N PRO A 329 10.27 -13.70 -0.30
CA PRO A 329 10.79 -14.28 -1.54
C PRO A 329 10.09 -15.60 -1.88
N ASN A 330 10.27 -16.13 -3.09
CA ASN A 330 9.71 -17.43 -3.45
C ASN A 330 10.12 -18.53 -2.45
N ALA A 331 9.18 -19.40 -2.10
CA ALA A 331 9.34 -20.40 -1.08
C ALA A 331 10.33 -21.48 -1.52
N THR A 332 11.04 -22.03 -0.54
CA THR A 332 11.99 -23.13 -0.78
C THR A 332 11.29 -24.47 -0.89
N GLU A 333 10.21 -24.67 -0.12
CA GLU A 333 9.35 -25.85 -0.12
C GLU A 333 7.92 -25.41 0.17
N TYR A 334 6.93 -26.18 -0.32
CA TYR A 334 5.52 -25.89 -0.13
C TYR A 334 4.67 -27.16 -0.27
N THR A 335 3.45 -27.15 0.25
CA THR A 335 2.48 -28.21 -0.02
C THR A 335 1.08 -27.69 0.24
N VAL A 336 0.10 -28.16 -0.54
CA VAL A 336 -1.33 -27.92 -0.29
C VAL A 336 -2.01 -29.14 0.36
N TYR A 337 -1.23 -30.16 0.71
CA TYR A 337 -1.70 -31.39 1.33
C TYR A 337 -0.63 -32.01 2.24
N SER A 338 -0.58 -31.57 3.51
CA SER A 338 0.27 -32.17 4.55
C SER A 338 -0.23 -31.85 5.95
N PRO A 339 -0.01 -32.71 6.97
CA PRO A 339 -0.40 -32.40 8.33
C PRO A 339 0.27 -31.13 8.86
N LEU A 340 -0.57 -30.17 9.28
CA LEU A 340 -0.16 -28.80 9.60
C LEU A 340 0.49 -28.65 10.98
N VAL A 341 -0.03 -29.35 11.99
CA VAL A 341 0.32 -29.14 13.41
C VAL A 341 1.52 -30.02 13.84
N PRO A 342 2.62 -29.43 14.35
CA PRO A 342 3.73 -30.18 14.93
C PRO A 342 3.38 -30.88 16.26
N ASN A 343 4.06 -32.00 16.52
CA ASN A 343 4.00 -32.76 17.78
C ASN A 343 5.37 -33.37 18.10
N LEU A 344 6.23 -32.52 18.69
CA LEU A 344 7.63 -32.84 19.00
C LEU A 344 7.83 -33.96 20.01
N PRO A 345 7.01 -34.11 21.08
CA PRO A 345 7.10 -35.27 21.97
C PRO A 345 6.92 -36.62 21.25
N MET A 346 6.18 -36.65 20.14
CA MET A 346 6.03 -37.84 19.30
C MET A 346 7.02 -37.90 18.13
N GLY A 347 7.88 -36.90 17.97
CA GLY A 347 8.89 -36.84 16.90
C GLY A 347 8.40 -36.20 15.60
N TYR A 348 7.22 -35.58 15.59
CA TYR A 348 6.63 -34.97 14.40
C TYR A 348 6.95 -33.47 14.35
N MET A 349 8.11 -33.10 13.80
CA MET A 349 8.50 -31.70 13.59
C MET A 349 7.68 -31.01 12.49
N ARG A 350 7.20 -31.77 11.50
CA ARG A 350 6.43 -31.25 10.35
C ARG A 350 7.15 -30.15 9.56
N ILE A 351 8.46 -30.02 9.67
CA ILE A 351 9.28 -29.24 8.73
C ILE A 351 9.36 -30.03 7.42
N LEU A 352 9.10 -29.39 6.28
CA LEU A 352 9.15 -30.04 4.98
C LEU A 352 10.61 -30.36 4.61
N ASP A 353 10.81 -31.56 4.09
CA ASP A 353 12.09 -31.98 3.54
C ASP A 353 12.27 -31.43 2.14
N TRP A 354 13.53 -31.31 1.73
CA TRP A 354 13.88 -30.84 0.39
C TRP A 354 13.32 -31.77 -0.69
N GLY A 355 12.69 -31.20 -1.72
CA GLY A 355 12.07 -31.92 -2.82
C GLY A 355 10.74 -32.60 -2.47
N THR A 356 10.03 -32.10 -1.44
CA THR A 356 8.69 -32.60 -1.06
C THR A 356 7.54 -31.69 -1.49
N ALA A 357 7.87 -30.66 -2.28
CA ALA A 357 6.93 -29.76 -2.91
C ALA A 357 5.71 -30.48 -3.53
N THR A 358 4.51 -30.11 -3.10
CA THR A 358 3.26 -30.70 -3.58
C THR A 358 2.29 -29.58 -4.00
N PRO A 359 2.23 -29.23 -5.30
CA PRO A 359 1.47 -28.06 -5.76
C PRO A 359 -0.04 -28.24 -5.75
N ASP A 360 -0.52 -29.48 -5.65
CA ASP A 360 -1.91 -29.86 -5.85
C ASP A 360 -2.28 -31.01 -4.90
N ILE A 361 -3.56 -31.20 -4.58
CA ILE A 361 -3.99 -32.28 -3.69
C ILE A 361 -3.90 -33.63 -4.42
N PRO A 362 -3.10 -34.60 -3.93
CA PRO A 362 -2.89 -35.86 -4.65
C PRO A 362 -4.17 -36.69 -4.83
N LYS A 363 -4.28 -37.37 -5.98
CA LYS A 363 -5.37 -38.33 -6.26
C LYS A 363 -5.25 -39.61 -5.42
N PRO A 364 -6.35 -40.35 -5.21
CA PRO A 364 -6.31 -41.65 -4.54
C PRO A 364 -5.33 -42.63 -5.21
N PRO A 365 -4.58 -43.42 -4.42
CA PRO A 365 -4.64 -43.55 -2.96
C PRO A 365 -3.73 -42.58 -2.18
N ALA A 366 -2.98 -41.70 -2.85
CA ALA A 366 -1.98 -40.83 -2.21
C ALA A 366 -2.59 -39.64 -1.46
N GLY A 367 -3.78 -39.21 -1.86
CA GLY A 367 -4.59 -38.19 -1.19
C GLY A 367 -6.07 -38.37 -1.51
N PRO A 368 -6.94 -37.45 -1.05
CA PRO A 368 -8.38 -37.56 -1.23
C PRO A 368 -8.86 -37.24 -2.65
N ALA A 369 -7.98 -36.75 -3.54
CA ALA A 369 -8.34 -35.95 -4.73
C ALA A 369 -9.12 -34.68 -4.38
N GLU A 370 -9.17 -33.78 -5.36
CA GLU A 370 -10.00 -32.59 -5.32
C GLU A 370 -11.41 -32.86 -5.86
N PRO A 371 -12.42 -32.09 -5.40
CA PRO A 371 -12.31 -31.02 -4.41
C PRO A 371 -12.23 -31.60 -2.98
N SER A 372 -11.35 -31.04 -2.15
CA SER A 372 -11.15 -31.44 -0.74
C SER A 372 -10.70 -30.22 0.07
N THR A 373 -10.64 -30.34 1.39
CA THR A 373 -10.11 -29.28 2.26
C THR A 373 -8.61 -29.10 2.04
N PRO A 374 -8.14 -27.90 1.64
CA PRO A 374 -6.72 -27.63 1.46
C PRO A 374 -5.98 -27.43 2.78
N TRP A 375 -4.77 -28.00 2.86
CA TRP A 375 -3.84 -27.82 3.98
C TRP A 375 -2.53 -27.23 3.47
N VAL A 376 -2.40 -25.92 3.57
CA VAL A 376 -1.30 -25.18 2.98
C VAL A 376 -0.15 -25.03 3.96
N ILE A 377 1.05 -25.39 3.52
CA ILE A 377 2.32 -25.08 4.17
C ILE A 377 3.20 -24.38 3.15
N VAL A 378 3.70 -23.20 3.51
CA VAL A 378 4.71 -22.48 2.72
C VAL A 378 5.95 -22.33 3.59
N GLN A 379 7.12 -22.67 3.06
CA GLN A 379 8.33 -22.81 3.86
C GLN A 379 9.55 -22.13 3.22
N TRP A 380 10.25 -21.32 4.02
CA TRP A 380 11.57 -20.77 3.75
C TRP A 380 12.60 -21.45 4.64
N ARG A 381 13.34 -22.41 4.09
CA ARG A 381 14.37 -23.20 4.77
C ARG A 381 15.74 -22.91 4.17
N TYR A 382 16.73 -22.65 5.01
CA TYR A 382 18.09 -22.36 4.58
C TYR A 382 19.06 -23.20 5.42
N ASN A 383 19.92 -23.98 4.76
CA ASN A 383 20.94 -24.79 5.41
C ASN A 383 22.36 -24.28 5.12
N SER A 384 23.32 -24.64 5.96
CA SER A 384 24.70 -24.14 5.90
C SER A 384 25.49 -24.65 4.70
N THR A 385 25.00 -25.67 4.00
CA THR A 385 25.66 -26.23 2.83
C THR A 385 25.34 -25.41 1.59
N THR A 386 24.06 -25.08 1.39
CA THR A 386 23.59 -24.36 0.19
C THR A 386 23.59 -22.84 0.40
N TRP A 387 23.34 -22.36 1.62
CA TRP A 387 23.31 -20.93 1.96
C TRP A 387 24.25 -20.58 3.13
N PRO A 388 25.55 -20.91 3.07
CA PRO A 388 26.50 -20.70 4.17
C PRO A 388 26.56 -19.24 4.62
N ASN A 389 26.55 -18.31 3.67
CA ASN A 389 26.68 -16.89 3.98
C ASN A 389 25.46 -16.37 4.74
N ILE A 390 24.24 -16.81 4.40
CA ILE A 390 22.99 -16.37 5.07
C ILE A 390 23.03 -16.78 6.53
N LEU A 391 23.39 -18.05 6.78
CA LEU A 391 23.45 -18.57 8.13
C LEU A 391 24.61 -17.97 8.94
N GLN A 392 25.74 -17.68 8.29
CA GLN A 392 26.84 -16.95 8.91
C GLN A 392 26.41 -15.53 9.31
N TYR A 393 25.68 -14.84 8.44
CA TYR A 393 25.10 -13.52 8.73
C TYR A 393 24.18 -13.58 9.95
N LEU A 394 23.21 -14.50 9.96
CA LEU A 394 22.29 -14.68 11.08
C LEU A 394 22.97 -15.11 12.37
N ALA A 395 24.11 -15.81 12.30
CA ALA A 395 24.85 -16.23 13.47
C ALA A 395 25.75 -15.12 14.04
N LYS A 396 26.44 -14.36 13.17
CA LYS A 396 27.62 -13.57 13.56
C LYS A 396 27.57 -12.08 13.21
N SER A 397 26.60 -11.61 12.45
CA SER A 397 26.54 -10.18 12.12
C SER A 397 26.34 -9.31 13.36
N THR A 398 27.07 -8.19 13.45
CA THR A 398 26.88 -7.19 14.50
C THR A 398 25.72 -6.24 14.20
N LEU A 399 25.21 -6.25 12.97
CA LEU A 399 24.10 -5.41 12.52
C LEU A 399 22.92 -6.27 12.05
N GLY A 400 21.78 -6.05 12.70
CA GLY A 400 20.46 -6.34 12.14
C GLY A 400 20.17 -7.79 11.78
N ARG A 401 20.62 -8.80 12.55
CA ARG A 401 20.42 -10.25 12.33
C ARG A 401 18.95 -10.67 12.19
N GLN A 402 18.36 -10.38 11.04
CA GLN A 402 16.94 -10.56 10.76
C GLN A 402 16.69 -10.93 9.29
N MET A 403 15.61 -11.66 9.03
CA MET A 403 15.10 -11.95 7.69
C MET A 403 13.64 -11.52 7.60
N ARG A 404 13.19 -11.15 6.39
CA ARG A 404 11.80 -10.81 6.11
C ARG A 404 11.21 -11.82 5.15
N PHE A 405 10.00 -12.23 5.46
CA PHE A 405 9.11 -12.97 4.57
C PHE A 405 7.83 -12.16 4.41
N VAL A 406 7.17 -12.29 3.28
CA VAL A 406 6.00 -11.50 2.92
C VAL A 406 4.91 -12.43 2.46
N GLU A 407 3.71 -12.19 2.97
CA GLU A 407 2.47 -12.78 2.50
C GLU A 407 1.52 -11.65 2.06
N VAL A 408 0.90 -11.80 0.90
CA VAL A 408 -0.20 -10.96 0.45
C VAL A 408 -1.44 -11.84 0.39
N ALA A 409 -2.24 -11.85 1.45
CA ALA A 409 -3.43 -12.70 1.55
C ALA A 409 -4.67 -11.93 1.14
N GLY A 410 -5.53 -12.54 0.32
CA GLY A 410 -6.72 -11.90 -0.20
C GLY A 410 -7.80 -12.85 -0.66
N MET A 411 -8.95 -12.27 -0.99
CA MET A 411 -10.12 -12.99 -1.50
C MET A 411 -10.87 -12.12 -2.51
N THR A 412 -11.39 -12.74 -3.56
CA THR A 412 -12.18 -12.08 -4.60
C THR A 412 -13.46 -12.88 -4.91
N GLY A 413 -14.35 -12.27 -5.69
CA GLY A 413 -15.41 -13.02 -6.36
C GLY A 413 -14.82 -13.80 -7.54
N TYR A 414 -15.38 -14.96 -7.83
CA TYR A 414 -15.03 -15.68 -9.05
C TYR A 414 -15.54 -14.91 -10.28
N THR A 415 -14.70 -14.80 -11.30
CA THR A 415 -15.07 -14.22 -12.61
C THR A 415 -14.73 -15.20 -13.72
N GLU A 416 -15.58 -15.25 -14.75
CA GLU A 416 -15.32 -16.04 -15.97
C GLU A 416 -14.37 -15.32 -16.95
N ASN A 417 -14.14 -14.02 -16.76
CA ASN A 417 -13.41 -13.17 -17.69
C ASN A 417 -12.32 -12.34 -16.99
N PRO A 418 -11.24 -11.99 -17.71
CA PRO A 418 -10.84 -12.56 -19.01
C PRO A 418 -10.11 -13.89 -18.89
N CYS A 419 -9.38 -14.09 -17.79
CA CYS A 419 -8.78 -15.36 -17.41
C CYS A 419 -9.34 -15.77 -16.04
N PRO A 420 -10.27 -16.73 -15.99
CA PRO A 420 -10.83 -17.22 -14.75
C PRO A 420 -9.81 -18.02 -13.93
N ALA A 421 -10.10 -18.21 -12.64
CA ALA A 421 -9.49 -19.28 -11.86
C ALA A 421 -9.86 -20.65 -12.48
N LEU A 422 -8.85 -21.44 -12.86
CA LEU A 422 -9.03 -22.77 -13.43
C LEU A 422 -8.15 -23.80 -12.72
N ASP A 423 -8.63 -25.03 -12.65
CA ASP A 423 -7.93 -26.16 -12.08
C ASP A 423 -8.20 -27.45 -12.88
N GLU A 424 -7.14 -28.17 -13.24
CA GLU A 424 -7.23 -29.41 -14.02
C GLU A 424 -8.06 -30.50 -13.29
N ASN A 425 -8.06 -30.50 -11.96
CA ASN A 425 -8.81 -31.44 -11.14
C ASN A 425 -10.28 -30.99 -10.95
N ALA A 426 -10.61 -29.73 -11.24
CA ALA A 426 -11.98 -29.27 -11.48
C ALA A 426 -12.54 -29.69 -12.85
N GLY A 427 -11.71 -30.32 -13.70
CA GLY A 427 -12.07 -30.71 -15.06
C GLY A 427 -11.76 -29.64 -16.11
N ASP A 428 -11.03 -28.59 -15.73
CA ASP A 428 -10.54 -27.57 -16.67
C ASP A 428 -9.34 -28.09 -17.47
N ALA A 429 -9.00 -27.38 -18.54
CA ALA A 429 -7.91 -27.79 -19.42
C ALA A 429 -6.51 -27.52 -18.85
N ILE A 430 -6.38 -26.56 -17.94
CA ILE A 430 -5.13 -26.05 -17.38
C ILE A 430 -5.35 -25.53 -15.96
N ASN A 431 -4.29 -25.46 -15.17
CA ASN A 431 -4.26 -24.67 -13.93
C ASN A 431 -3.98 -23.20 -14.29
N GLN A 432 -4.82 -22.28 -13.82
CA GLN A 432 -4.72 -20.86 -14.14
C GLN A 432 -5.11 -19.95 -12.97
N VAL A 433 -4.28 -18.93 -12.73
CA VAL A 433 -4.57 -17.87 -11.75
C VAL A 433 -5.55 -16.87 -12.36
N ASP A 434 -6.53 -16.46 -11.55
CA ASP A 434 -7.54 -15.48 -11.89
C ASP A 434 -6.95 -14.10 -12.21
N THR A 435 -7.57 -13.37 -13.15
CA THR A 435 -7.07 -12.08 -13.61
C THR A 435 -7.05 -11.01 -12.52
N GLU A 436 -8.09 -10.95 -11.68
CA GLU A 436 -8.14 -9.98 -10.58
C GLU A 436 -7.04 -10.29 -9.58
N VAL A 437 -6.84 -11.57 -9.26
CA VAL A 437 -5.77 -12.03 -8.38
C VAL A 437 -4.40 -11.61 -8.92
N GLN A 438 -4.15 -11.86 -10.21
CA GLN A 438 -2.89 -11.45 -10.84
C GLN A 438 -2.69 -9.92 -10.79
N TYR A 439 -3.74 -9.14 -11.06
CA TYR A 439 -3.71 -7.68 -11.00
C TYR A 439 -3.39 -7.18 -9.58
N LEU A 440 -4.09 -7.69 -8.56
CA LEU A 440 -3.90 -7.29 -7.17
C LEU A 440 -2.49 -7.62 -6.66
N LEU A 441 -1.97 -8.81 -6.99
CA LEU A 441 -0.60 -9.19 -6.66
C LEU A 441 0.43 -8.34 -7.42
N ASN A 442 0.15 -7.99 -8.68
CA ASN A 442 1.00 -7.08 -9.46
C ASN A 442 1.05 -5.68 -8.84
N GLN A 443 -0.06 -5.14 -8.32
CA GLN A 443 -0.06 -3.87 -7.58
C GLN A 443 0.83 -3.90 -6.33
N VAL A 444 1.08 -5.07 -5.74
CA VAL A 444 2.01 -5.20 -4.61
C VAL A 444 3.43 -5.46 -5.07
N PHE A 445 3.66 -6.46 -5.92
CA PHE A 445 5.01 -6.94 -6.27
C PHE A 445 5.66 -6.19 -7.43
N ASN A 446 4.87 -5.50 -8.25
CA ASN A 446 5.32 -4.70 -9.39
C ASN A 446 4.51 -3.38 -9.44
N PRO A 447 4.51 -2.59 -8.35
CA PRO A 447 3.69 -1.40 -8.28
C PRO A 447 4.15 -0.37 -9.30
N GLU A 448 3.25 0.53 -9.66
CA GLU A 448 3.68 1.77 -10.28
C GLU A 448 4.58 2.55 -9.31
N ASP A 449 5.78 2.90 -9.77
CA ASP A 449 6.80 3.56 -8.96
C ASP A 449 7.13 4.98 -9.46
N LEU A 450 7.98 5.68 -8.71
CA LEU A 450 8.37 7.06 -9.01
C LEU A 450 9.19 7.21 -10.31
N ASN A 451 9.87 6.16 -10.81
CA ASN A 451 10.59 6.22 -12.10
C ASN A 451 9.61 6.26 -13.28
N THR A 452 8.42 5.66 -13.16
CA THR A 452 7.42 5.66 -14.24
C THR A 452 6.99 7.06 -14.67
N LEU A 453 7.09 8.06 -13.78
CA LEU A 453 6.72 9.44 -14.06
C LEU A 453 7.66 10.10 -15.07
N ALA A 454 8.96 9.79 -15.00
CA ALA A 454 9.95 10.28 -15.94
C ALA A 454 9.68 9.74 -17.36
N ASP A 455 9.35 8.45 -17.47
CA ASP A 455 9.08 7.80 -18.75
C ASP A 455 7.85 8.39 -19.46
N LEU A 456 6.81 8.69 -18.68
CA LEU A 456 5.62 9.37 -19.18
C LEU A 456 5.97 10.77 -19.68
N ALA A 457 6.74 11.54 -18.91
CA ALA A 457 7.16 12.89 -19.27
C ALA A 457 8.06 12.90 -20.52
N GLU A 458 9.02 11.96 -20.65
CA GLU A 458 9.90 11.81 -21.81
C GLU A 458 9.12 11.42 -23.07
N SER A 459 8.12 10.55 -22.92
CA SER A 459 7.22 10.12 -23.99
C SER A 459 6.19 11.20 -24.39
N GLY A 460 6.25 12.39 -23.79
CA GLY A 460 5.35 13.50 -24.07
C GLY A 460 3.95 13.38 -23.45
N TYR A 461 3.74 12.38 -22.59
CA TYR A 461 2.48 12.22 -21.84
C TYR A 461 2.46 13.17 -20.64
N ALA A 462 1.29 13.75 -20.35
CA ALA A 462 1.05 14.43 -19.08
C ALA A 462 0.66 13.39 -18.01
N PRO A 463 1.53 13.12 -17.01
CA PRO A 463 1.24 12.12 -15.99
C PRO A 463 0.13 12.56 -15.01
N PHE A 464 -0.13 13.86 -14.92
CA PHE A 464 -1.14 14.46 -14.05
C PHE A 464 -2.02 15.46 -14.83
N MET A 465 -3.33 15.38 -14.61
CA MET A 465 -4.32 16.32 -15.14
C MET A 465 -4.66 17.42 -14.13
N TRP A 466 -4.56 17.12 -12.84
CA TRP A 466 -4.93 18.02 -11.76
C TRP A 466 -3.73 18.35 -10.88
N ILE A 467 -3.65 19.62 -10.48
CA ILE A 467 -2.86 20.01 -9.31
C ILE A 467 -3.82 20.44 -8.21
N GLY A 468 -3.78 19.71 -7.09
CA GLY A 468 -4.41 20.11 -5.85
C GLY A 468 -3.46 20.96 -5.04
N LEU A 469 -3.76 22.27 -4.93
CA LEU A 469 -3.11 23.16 -3.96
C LEU A 469 -4.01 23.28 -2.73
N GLY A 470 -3.42 23.17 -1.54
CA GLY A 470 -4.16 23.40 -0.31
C GLY A 470 -4.70 24.83 -0.23
N GLN A 471 -5.98 25.02 0.16
CA GLN A 471 -6.55 26.37 0.34
C GLN A 471 -5.92 27.12 1.52
N SER A 472 -5.32 26.39 2.46
CA SER A 472 -4.52 26.93 3.58
C SER A 472 -3.02 26.66 3.41
N ALA A 473 -2.59 26.30 2.19
CA ALA A 473 -1.18 26.10 1.90
C ALA A 473 -0.43 27.44 2.01
N ALA A 474 0.78 27.42 2.57
CA ALA A 474 1.59 28.62 2.65
C ALA A 474 1.88 29.14 1.23
N THR A 475 2.09 30.45 1.08
CA THR A 475 2.49 31.03 -0.22
C THR A 475 3.73 30.33 -0.79
N THR A 476 4.58 29.78 0.08
CA THR A 476 5.74 28.95 -0.25
C THR A 476 5.35 27.60 -0.88
N ASP A 477 4.27 26.94 -0.46
CA ASP A 477 3.80 25.68 -1.07
C ASP A 477 3.39 25.87 -2.53
N SER A 478 2.70 26.97 -2.80
CA SER A 478 2.29 27.38 -4.14
C SER A 478 3.49 27.76 -5.02
N GLY A 479 4.55 28.31 -4.41
CA GLY A 479 5.85 28.47 -5.06
C GLY A 479 6.50 27.14 -5.45
N GLY A 480 6.29 26.08 -4.67
CA GLY A 480 6.75 24.74 -5.02
C GLY A 480 6.03 24.19 -6.26
N ALA A 481 4.72 24.46 -6.39
CA ALA A 481 3.92 24.03 -7.52
C ALA A 481 4.41 24.55 -8.87
N SER A 482 4.87 25.80 -8.93
CA SER A 482 5.40 26.38 -10.17
C SER A 482 6.70 25.69 -10.62
N THR A 483 7.46 25.09 -9.69
CA THR A 483 8.66 24.31 -10.01
C THR A 483 8.36 22.96 -10.66
N LEU A 484 7.18 22.38 -10.38
CA LEU A 484 6.76 21.08 -10.89
C LEU A 484 6.02 21.18 -12.22
N GLY A 485 5.45 22.34 -12.55
CA GLY A 485 4.59 22.54 -13.72
C GLY A 485 5.24 22.18 -15.06
N GLY A 486 6.49 22.59 -15.31
CA GLY A 486 7.12 22.40 -16.62
C GLY A 486 7.47 20.96 -16.98
N ASN A 487 7.81 20.13 -15.98
CA ASN A 487 8.19 18.72 -16.19
C ASN A 487 7.03 17.76 -15.87
N GLY A 488 6.15 18.10 -14.92
CA GLY A 488 5.08 17.21 -14.43
C GLY A 488 3.77 17.30 -15.20
N LEU A 489 3.59 18.32 -16.05
CA LEU A 489 2.38 18.52 -16.82
C LEU A 489 2.65 18.53 -18.35
N GLY A 490 3.89 18.23 -18.77
CA GLY A 490 4.33 18.27 -20.16
C GLY A 490 4.89 19.64 -20.61
N TRP A 491 5.62 19.65 -21.73
CA TRP A 491 6.45 20.76 -22.22
C TRP A 491 5.72 22.09 -22.48
N TRP A 492 4.38 22.08 -22.47
CA TRP A 492 3.53 23.24 -22.78
C TRP A 492 2.67 23.73 -21.60
N ALA A 493 2.78 23.10 -20.43
CA ALA A 493 1.96 23.44 -19.29
C ALA A 493 2.72 24.31 -18.27
N GLY A 494 2.37 25.59 -18.23
CA GLY A 494 2.81 26.51 -17.18
C GLY A 494 1.91 26.39 -15.96
N GLY A 495 2.47 25.97 -14.81
CA GLY A 495 1.76 26.01 -13.54
C GLY A 495 1.48 27.46 -13.14
N PHE A 496 0.21 27.86 -13.06
CA PHE A 496 -0.20 29.19 -12.58
C PHE A 496 -0.68 29.10 -11.13
N PRO A 497 0.15 29.43 -10.13
CA PRO A 497 -0.29 29.43 -8.73
C PRO A 497 -1.23 30.61 -8.47
N LEU A 498 -2.40 30.32 -7.90
CA LEU A 498 -3.40 31.32 -7.54
C LEU A 498 -3.56 31.40 -6.03
N PHE A 499 -3.50 32.62 -5.50
CA PHE A 499 -3.58 32.92 -4.06
C PHE A 499 -4.96 33.48 -3.70
N ASP A 500 -5.53 33.01 -2.59
CA ASP A 500 -6.56 33.79 -1.90
C ASP A 500 -5.88 34.85 -1.03
N ARG A 501 -5.90 36.10 -1.51
CA ARG A 501 -5.38 37.27 -0.78
C ARG A 501 -6.12 37.53 0.54
N ASN A 502 -7.33 36.98 0.71
CA ASN A 502 -8.22 37.28 1.83
C ASN A 502 -8.33 36.14 2.85
N ASP A 503 -7.40 35.19 2.90
CA ASP A 503 -7.37 34.24 4.01
C ASP A 503 -6.84 34.92 5.28
N THR A 504 -7.76 35.52 6.04
CA THR A 504 -7.48 36.19 7.32
C THR A 504 -7.07 35.23 8.45
N ALA A 505 -6.82 33.95 8.14
CA ALA A 505 -6.51 32.88 9.09
C ALA A 505 -5.05 32.36 9.00
N PHE A 506 -4.17 33.00 8.23
CA PHE A 506 -2.72 32.79 8.35
C PHE A 506 -2.17 33.52 9.60
N PRO A 507 -1.29 32.89 10.39
CA PRO A 507 -1.67 32.49 11.74
C PRO A 507 -1.13 33.42 12.84
N TRP A 508 -2.02 33.95 13.69
CA TRP A 508 -1.69 34.34 15.08
C TRP A 508 -2.85 34.22 16.08
N LEU A 509 -4.05 33.78 15.68
CA LEU A 509 -5.21 33.74 16.59
C LEU A 509 -5.73 32.30 16.78
N ASN A 510 -5.44 31.78 17.96
CA ASN A 510 -6.01 30.55 18.52
C ASN A 510 -7.49 30.79 18.90
N PRO A 511 -8.46 29.93 18.54
CA PRO A 511 -8.33 28.68 17.79
C PRO A 511 -8.57 28.83 16.28
N VAL A 512 -7.77 28.13 15.49
CA VAL A 512 -7.97 27.96 14.05
C VAL A 512 -9.15 26.98 13.86
N VAL A 513 -10.33 27.52 13.55
CA VAL A 513 -11.53 26.71 13.31
C VAL A 513 -11.63 26.39 11.81
N GLY A 514 -11.38 25.12 11.47
CA GLY A 514 -11.83 24.47 10.22
C GLY A 514 -10.82 24.44 9.07
N MET A 515 -10.59 23.26 8.50
CA MET A 515 -10.03 23.11 7.15
C MET A 515 -10.92 23.86 6.17
N LYS A 516 -10.36 24.80 5.41
CA LYS A 516 -10.98 25.26 4.17
C LYS A 516 -10.38 24.37 3.07
N GLY A 517 -11.23 23.71 2.26
CA GLY A 517 -10.92 22.53 1.43
C GLY A 517 -9.77 22.64 0.41
N THR A 518 -9.65 21.70 -0.53
CA THR A 518 -8.65 21.79 -1.61
C THR A 518 -9.21 22.64 -2.76
N ILE A 519 -8.39 23.49 -3.39
CA ILE A 519 -8.79 24.16 -4.64
C ILE A 519 -8.21 23.35 -5.81
N PRO A 520 -9.03 22.56 -6.54
CA PRO A 520 -8.56 21.86 -7.74
C PRO A 520 -8.35 22.86 -8.89
N TYR A 521 -7.19 22.79 -9.55
CA TYR A 521 -6.89 23.56 -10.76
C TYR A 521 -6.74 22.61 -11.96
N GLY A 522 -7.55 22.83 -13.00
CA GLY A 522 -7.34 22.26 -14.33
C GLY A 522 -6.62 23.29 -15.21
N LEU A 523 -5.63 22.88 -15.99
CA LEU A 523 -4.77 23.79 -16.74
C LEU A 523 -4.71 23.43 -18.22
N VAL A 524 -5.69 23.91 -19.00
CA VAL A 524 -5.48 24.43 -20.35
C VAL A 524 -6.46 25.61 -20.55
N GLU A 525 -6.02 26.65 -21.26
CA GLU A 525 -6.68 27.93 -21.63
C GLU A 525 -7.17 28.90 -20.55
N PHE A 526 -6.35 29.89 -20.21
CA PHE A 526 -6.86 31.25 -19.95
C PHE A 526 -5.93 32.32 -20.51
N GLY A 527 -6.10 32.63 -21.80
CA GLY A 527 -5.70 33.91 -22.37
C GLY A 527 -6.78 34.97 -22.07
N GLY A 528 -6.66 35.73 -20.99
CA GLY A 528 -7.53 36.87 -20.75
C GLY A 528 -7.52 37.41 -19.31
N ASN A 529 -7.08 38.66 -19.13
CA ASN A 529 -7.16 39.37 -17.84
C ASN A 529 -8.62 39.65 -17.44
N TYR A 530 -8.97 39.46 -16.16
CA TYR A 530 -10.25 39.89 -15.58
C TYR A 530 -10.07 41.07 -14.60
N TYR A 531 -10.93 42.08 -14.75
CA TYR A 531 -11.05 43.27 -13.91
C TYR A 531 -12.50 43.39 -13.44
N GLU A 532 -12.74 43.60 -12.14
CA GLU A 532 -14.08 43.77 -11.56
C GLU A 532 -14.20 45.14 -10.90
N GLN A 533 -15.30 45.88 -11.12
CA GLN A 533 -15.58 47.13 -10.40
C GLN A 533 -16.41 46.85 -9.15
N PHE A 534 -15.90 47.29 -8.00
CA PHE A 534 -16.69 47.30 -6.76
C PHE A 534 -17.48 48.61 -6.69
N SER A 535 -18.75 48.54 -6.27
CA SER A 535 -19.53 49.72 -5.90
C SER A 535 -20.22 49.48 -4.55
N ASN A 536 -19.94 50.36 -3.58
CA ASN A 536 -20.59 50.34 -2.27
C ASN A 536 -21.87 51.21 -2.22
N SER A 537 -22.45 51.54 -3.40
CA SER A 537 -23.70 52.29 -3.52
C SER A 537 -24.87 51.47 -2.96
N GLY A 538 -25.25 51.79 -1.72
CA GLY A 538 -26.34 51.16 -0.97
C GLY A 538 -25.97 50.65 0.43
N LYS A 539 -24.68 50.64 0.80
CA LYS A 539 -24.21 50.13 2.12
C LYS A 539 -23.68 51.18 3.09
N GLY A 540 -23.80 52.47 2.76
CA GLY A 540 -23.61 53.58 3.71
C GLY A 540 -22.17 53.89 4.12
N THR A 541 -21.15 53.25 3.54
CA THR A 541 -19.73 53.44 3.91
C THR A 541 -18.85 54.05 2.81
N GLY A 542 -19.42 54.57 1.72
CA GLY A 542 -18.70 55.41 0.76
C GLY A 542 -19.03 55.12 -0.71
N THR A 543 -18.62 56.05 -1.59
CA THR A 543 -18.69 55.96 -3.06
C THR A 543 -17.34 55.56 -3.64
N ASP A 544 -16.85 54.37 -3.27
CA ASP A 544 -15.69 53.80 -3.93
C ASP A 544 -16.14 53.03 -5.18
N ASN A 545 -15.57 53.40 -6.33
CA ASN A 545 -15.77 52.80 -7.65
C ASN A 545 -14.41 52.28 -8.17
N THR A 546 -13.65 51.60 -7.31
CA THR A 546 -12.37 51.01 -7.71
C THR A 546 -12.56 49.70 -8.47
N VAL A 547 -11.77 49.57 -9.54
CA VAL A 547 -11.61 48.34 -10.30
C VAL A 547 -10.55 47.47 -9.60
N TYR A 548 -10.94 46.31 -9.08
CA TYR A 548 -10.02 45.32 -8.53
C TYR A 548 -9.74 44.20 -9.54
N LYS A 549 -8.50 43.71 -9.54
CA LYS A 549 -8.11 42.48 -10.22
C LYS A 549 -8.38 41.31 -9.27
N ARG A 550 -9.25 40.37 -9.65
CA ARG A 550 -9.51 39.12 -8.91
C ARG A 550 -9.24 37.92 -9.80
N THR A 551 -8.61 36.91 -9.23
CA THR A 551 -8.45 35.58 -9.81
C THR A 551 -8.76 34.54 -8.74
N ALA A 552 -10.03 34.12 -8.69
CA ALA A 552 -10.47 32.89 -8.04
C ALA A 552 -11.84 32.52 -8.64
N LEU A 553 -11.89 31.35 -9.31
CA LEU A 553 -13.10 30.61 -9.69
C LEU A 553 -14.25 31.41 -10.35
N LYS A 554 -14.17 31.60 -11.67
CA LYS A 554 -15.38 31.58 -12.52
C LYS A 554 -15.09 31.19 -13.97
N GLY A 555 -15.56 29.99 -14.35
CA GLY A 555 -15.56 29.45 -15.71
C GLY A 555 -16.45 28.21 -15.85
N PHE A 556 -17.48 28.05 -15.00
CA PHE A 556 -18.56 27.08 -15.21
C PHE A 556 -19.61 27.74 -16.12
N ALA A 557 -19.42 27.69 -17.44
CA ALA A 557 -20.44 28.12 -18.39
C ALA A 557 -20.37 27.29 -19.68
N PHE A 558 -21.52 26.74 -20.06
CA PHE A 558 -21.76 25.96 -21.27
C PHE A 558 -21.43 26.76 -22.54
N GLY A 559 -20.60 26.18 -23.41
CA GLY A 559 -20.33 26.66 -24.77
C GLY A 559 -20.28 25.48 -25.75
N LEU A 560 -20.54 25.76 -27.02
CA LEU A 560 -20.34 24.82 -28.14
C LEU A 560 -18.84 24.47 -28.23
N TYR A 561 -18.54 23.20 -28.36
CA TYR A 561 -17.20 22.61 -28.34
C TYR A 561 -16.74 22.27 -29.77
N ASP A 562 -15.44 22.49 -30.02
CA ASP A 562 -14.63 22.12 -31.20
C ASP A 562 -14.46 23.16 -32.32
N ASP A 563 -13.39 23.98 -32.23
CA ASP A 563 -12.80 24.72 -33.37
C ASP A 563 -11.37 24.20 -33.58
N ASP A 564 -11.21 23.40 -34.64
CA ASP A 564 -10.00 22.63 -34.96
C ASP A 564 -8.78 23.48 -35.39
N TYR A 565 -8.88 24.81 -35.31
CA TYR A 565 -7.75 25.71 -35.62
C TYR A 565 -7.09 26.32 -34.38
N TYR A 566 -7.71 26.25 -33.20
CA TYR A 566 -7.11 26.68 -31.93
C TYR A 566 -7.61 25.80 -30.78
N ARG A 567 -6.74 24.85 -30.39
CA ARG A 567 -6.87 23.82 -29.35
C ARG A 567 -7.60 24.27 -28.06
N PRO A 568 -8.86 23.86 -27.80
CA PRO A 568 -9.49 24.08 -26.51
C PRO A 568 -9.32 22.91 -25.50
N PRO A 569 -9.41 23.16 -24.19
CA PRO A 569 -9.29 22.20 -23.09
C PRO A 569 -10.52 21.32 -22.96
N GLN A 570 -10.31 20.09 -22.50
CA GLN A 570 -11.39 19.24 -22.00
C GLN A 570 -11.87 19.67 -20.60
N PRO A 571 -13.20 19.77 -20.35
CA PRO A 571 -13.72 19.88 -19.01
C PRO A 571 -14.60 18.68 -18.59
N ILE A 572 -14.45 18.29 -17.33
CA ILE A 572 -15.35 17.43 -16.53
C ILE A 572 -16.79 17.97 -16.43
N ALA A 573 -17.09 19.13 -17.00
CA ALA A 573 -18.42 19.72 -17.12
C ALA A 573 -18.65 20.21 -18.55
N GLY A 574 -18.77 19.27 -19.48
CA GLY A 574 -18.82 19.49 -20.92
C GLY A 574 -20.00 20.27 -21.53
N GLY A 575 -20.05 20.17 -22.87
CA GLY A 575 -20.95 20.89 -23.76
C GLY A 575 -21.23 20.11 -25.07
N TRP A 576 -21.93 20.76 -26.00
CA TRP A 576 -22.35 20.16 -27.28
C TRP A 576 -21.23 20.21 -28.32
N SER A 577 -20.98 19.10 -29.03
CA SER A 577 -20.10 19.06 -30.20
C SER A 577 -20.64 19.98 -31.31
N TYR A 578 -19.73 20.67 -32.01
CA TYR A 578 -20.05 21.50 -33.17
C TYR A 578 -20.28 20.66 -34.44
N TYR A 579 -19.55 19.57 -34.61
CA TYR A 579 -19.62 18.69 -35.80
C TYR A 579 -20.56 17.50 -35.61
N ASP A 580 -20.78 17.07 -34.37
CA ASP A 580 -21.63 15.94 -34.04
C ASP A 580 -22.86 16.34 -33.22
N SER A 581 -23.87 15.48 -33.24
CA SER A 581 -25.14 15.72 -32.55
C SER A 581 -25.09 15.35 -31.05
N TYR A 582 -23.94 15.43 -30.38
CA TYR A 582 -23.73 14.88 -29.03
C TYR A 582 -23.30 15.91 -27.97
N TRP A 583 -23.65 15.65 -26.70
CA TRP A 583 -23.33 16.42 -25.50
C TRP A 583 -22.32 15.69 -24.62
N TYR A 584 -21.36 16.47 -24.11
CA TYR A 584 -20.34 16.08 -23.15
C TYR A 584 -20.58 16.80 -21.80
N PRO A 585 -20.10 16.26 -20.66
CA PRO A 585 -19.66 14.89 -20.51
C PRO A 585 -20.94 14.03 -20.56
N SER A 586 -20.90 12.83 -21.09
CA SER A 586 -22.08 11.97 -20.96
C SER A 586 -22.31 11.55 -19.50
N LYS A 587 -23.46 10.95 -19.23
CA LYS A 587 -23.76 10.31 -17.94
C LYS A 587 -22.67 9.31 -17.55
N ASN A 588 -22.10 8.62 -18.54
CA ASN A 588 -20.95 7.76 -18.39
C ASN A 588 -19.86 8.15 -19.40
N PRO A 589 -18.87 8.96 -19.02
CA PRO A 589 -17.88 9.51 -19.94
C PRO A 589 -17.03 8.43 -20.61
N LEU A 590 -16.99 7.20 -20.07
CA LEU A 590 -16.24 6.12 -20.68
C LEU A 590 -16.99 5.48 -21.85
N THR A 591 -18.32 5.36 -21.79
CA THR A 591 -19.09 4.45 -22.67
C THR A 591 -20.20 5.11 -23.47
N GLU A 592 -20.70 6.25 -23.04
CA GLU A 592 -21.92 6.84 -23.58
C GLU A 592 -21.69 8.26 -24.12
N ARG A 593 -22.62 8.73 -24.95
CA ARG A 593 -22.78 10.11 -25.43
C ARG A 593 -24.25 10.48 -25.40
N TRP A 594 -24.58 11.73 -25.07
CA TRP A 594 -25.98 12.17 -25.05
C TRP A 594 -26.33 12.91 -26.33
N GLY A 595 -27.24 12.36 -27.13
CA GLY A 595 -27.66 12.92 -28.41
C GLY A 595 -28.62 14.09 -28.32
N TYR A 596 -28.66 14.90 -29.38
CA TYR A 596 -29.52 16.07 -29.53
C TYR A 596 -31.03 15.72 -29.54
N ASP A 597 -31.35 14.50 -29.92
CA ASP A 597 -32.70 13.92 -29.86
C ASP A 597 -33.10 13.45 -28.44
N GLY A 598 -32.22 13.61 -27.47
CA GLY A 598 -32.41 13.20 -26.08
C GLY A 598 -32.09 11.73 -25.80
N SER A 599 -31.62 10.96 -26.80
CA SER A 599 -31.25 9.55 -26.64
C SER A 599 -29.76 9.38 -26.29
N PHE A 600 -29.39 8.26 -25.66
CA PHE A 600 -27.99 7.94 -25.34
C PHE A 600 -27.40 7.02 -26.41
N TYR A 601 -26.19 7.34 -26.86
CA TYR A 601 -25.43 6.61 -27.87
C TYR A 601 -24.19 5.99 -27.21
N SER A 602 -23.84 4.74 -27.55
CA SER A 602 -22.61 4.10 -27.07
C SER A 602 -21.44 4.54 -27.95
N ASP A 603 -20.60 5.44 -27.46
CA ASP A 603 -19.50 6.03 -28.24
C ASP A 603 -18.38 6.50 -27.30
N PRO A 604 -17.37 5.64 -27.02
CA PRO A 604 -16.32 5.90 -26.03
C PRO A 604 -15.43 7.09 -26.42
N TYR A 605 -14.64 7.61 -25.48
CA TYR A 605 -13.54 8.52 -25.83
C TYR A 605 -12.56 7.79 -26.75
N ASP A 606 -12.45 8.28 -27.99
CA ASP A 606 -11.45 7.83 -28.95
C ASP A 606 -10.04 8.12 -28.40
N ASN A 607 -9.12 7.15 -28.51
CA ASN A 607 -7.70 7.15 -28.11
C ASN A 607 -7.19 8.39 -27.32
N ILE A 608 -7.36 8.37 -25.99
CA ILE A 608 -6.78 9.40 -25.12
C ILE A 608 -5.27 9.16 -24.96
N GLY A 609 -4.45 9.98 -25.64
CA GLY A 609 -2.98 10.01 -25.54
C GLY A 609 -2.43 10.78 -24.32
N TYR A 610 -3.10 10.74 -23.17
CA TYR A 610 -2.63 11.26 -21.87
C TYR A 610 -3.24 10.41 -20.75
N SER A 611 -2.79 10.56 -19.49
CA SER A 611 -3.38 9.81 -18.36
C SER A 611 -4.48 10.65 -17.70
N PRO A 612 -5.78 10.47 -18.03
CA PRO A 612 -6.86 11.34 -17.54
C PRO A 612 -7.10 11.26 -16.03
N ASN A 613 -6.42 10.36 -15.30
CA ASN A 613 -6.72 10.05 -13.90
C ASN A 613 -5.59 10.41 -12.92
N GLY A 614 -4.64 11.26 -13.32
CA GLY A 614 -3.51 11.67 -12.47
C GLY A 614 -3.78 12.96 -11.68
N ILE A 615 -3.49 12.92 -10.38
CA ILE A 615 -3.55 14.05 -9.45
C ILE A 615 -2.17 14.26 -8.83
N LEU A 616 -1.62 15.46 -8.98
CA LEU A 616 -0.47 15.94 -8.23
C LEU A 616 -0.98 16.79 -7.05
N THR A 617 -0.58 16.45 -5.83
CA THR A 617 -0.95 17.20 -4.64
C THR A 617 0.28 17.82 -3.98
N LEU A 618 0.11 19.06 -3.51
CA LEU A 618 1.16 19.81 -2.82
C LEU A 618 0.67 20.37 -1.50
N GLY A 619 1.56 20.36 -0.52
CA GLY A 619 1.26 20.71 0.86
C GLY A 619 0.80 19.49 1.66
N GLY A 620 1.16 19.45 2.95
CA GLY A 620 0.86 18.29 3.81
C GLY A 620 -0.63 18.12 4.09
N MET A 621 -0.99 17.04 4.77
CA MET A 621 -2.38 16.68 5.10
C MET A 621 -3.16 17.79 5.84
N LYS A 622 -2.46 18.71 6.52
CA LYS A 622 -3.06 19.88 7.19
C LYS A 622 -3.48 20.98 6.22
N ALA A 623 -2.77 21.12 5.11
CA ALA A 623 -3.04 22.13 4.11
C ALA A 623 -3.94 21.60 2.99
N ASN A 624 -3.89 20.30 2.70
CA ASN A 624 -4.50 19.72 1.50
C ASN A 624 -5.28 18.42 1.79
N GLY A 625 -6.59 18.45 1.52
CA GLY A 625 -7.48 17.29 1.69
C GLY A 625 -7.21 16.14 0.71
N LEU A 626 -6.70 16.43 -0.50
CA LEU A 626 -6.30 15.37 -1.45
C LEU A 626 -5.03 14.65 -0.99
N THR A 627 -4.07 15.38 -0.41
CA THR A 627 -2.89 14.75 0.21
C THR A 627 -3.29 13.88 1.40
N ARG A 628 -4.27 14.32 2.20
CA ARG A 628 -4.86 13.51 3.29
C ARG A 628 -5.50 12.24 2.77
N TYR A 629 -6.26 12.33 1.67
CA TYR A 629 -6.85 11.16 1.02
C TYR A 629 -5.77 10.15 0.59
N PHE A 630 -4.79 10.61 -0.19
CA PHE A 630 -3.75 9.70 -0.70
C PHE A 630 -2.78 9.21 0.37
N ASN A 631 -2.69 9.88 1.53
CA ASN A 631 -1.86 9.45 2.64
C ASN A 631 -2.15 7.99 3.05
N ASP A 632 -3.41 7.57 2.98
CA ASP A 632 -3.82 6.22 3.36
C ASP A 632 -3.42 5.16 2.31
N PHE A 633 -2.94 5.57 1.14
CA PHE A 633 -2.45 4.68 0.08
C PHE A 633 -0.91 4.67 -0.02
N TYR A 634 -0.21 5.50 0.76
CA TYR A 634 1.25 5.64 0.70
C TYR A 634 1.98 4.69 1.65
N PHE A 635 3.24 4.40 1.31
CA PHE A 635 4.15 3.64 2.19
C PHE A 635 5.04 4.54 3.08
N ALA A 636 5.08 5.84 2.79
CA ALA A 636 5.54 6.86 3.73
C ALA A 636 4.33 7.73 4.12
N ILE A 637 3.81 7.51 5.32
CA ILE A 637 2.58 8.16 5.79
C ILE A 637 2.90 9.27 6.78
N SER A 638 2.14 10.35 6.74
CA SER A 638 2.05 11.33 7.81
C SER A 638 1.02 10.86 8.84
N ARG A 639 1.44 10.78 10.09
CA ARG A 639 0.61 10.33 11.20
C ARG A 639 0.12 11.53 12.00
N GLU A 640 -1.15 11.62 12.31
CA GLU A 640 -1.71 12.66 13.18
C GLU A 640 -2.21 12.02 14.49
N GLY A 641 -1.79 12.56 15.63
CA GLY A 641 -2.07 11.93 16.91
C GLY A 641 -1.23 12.45 18.06
N THR A 642 -1.50 11.93 19.26
CA THR A 642 -0.78 12.29 20.50
C THR A 642 0.13 11.18 21.01
N GLY A 643 -0.07 9.95 20.52
CA GLY A 643 0.73 8.78 20.87
C GLY A 643 1.22 8.04 19.62
N PRO A 644 2.27 7.22 19.73
CA PRO A 644 2.84 6.49 18.59
C PRO A 644 2.03 5.27 18.14
N TYR A 645 1.13 4.77 18.99
CA TYR A 645 0.24 3.63 18.75
C TYR A 645 -0.85 3.56 19.82
N ALA A 646 -1.91 2.79 19.55
CA ALA A 646 -2.75 2.18 20.58
C ALA A 646 -2.25 0.76 20.86
N LEU A 647 -2.17 0.37 22.12
CA LEU A 647 -1.77 -0.97 22.54
C LEU A 647 -2.98 -1.71 23.11
N ILE A 648 -3.32 -2.83 22.49
CA ILE A 648 -4.26 -3.81 23.03
C ILE A 648 -3.44 -4.77 23.89
N ASN A 649 -3.72 -4.77 25.20
CA ASN A 649 -3.09 -5.66 26.16
C ASN A 649 -4.08 -5.97 27.29
N GLY A 650 -4.26 -7.26 27.61
CA GLY A 650 -5.16 -7.72 28.65
C GLY A 650 -6.64 -7.40 28.36
N GLY A 651 -7.03 -7.43 27.09
CA GLY A 651 -8.37 -7.09 26.60
C GLY A 651 -8.71 -5.61 26.65
N THR A 652 -7.75 -4.76 26.97
CA THR A 652 -7.94 -3.32 27.10
C THR A 652 -7.04 -2.55 26.13
N VAL A 653 -7.51 -1.38 25.70
CA VAL A 653 -6.71 -0.47 24.87
C VAL A 653 -6.12 0.62 25.75
N THR A 654 -4.81 0.82 25.62
CA THR A 654 -4.08 1.95 26.20
C THR A 654 -3.43 2.80 25.10
N GLY A 655 -3.32 4.11 25.34
CA GLY A 655 -2.85 5.05 24.33
C GLY A 655 -3.90 5.33 23.24
N SER A 656 -3.45 5.84 22.11
CA SER A 656 -4.31 6.20 20.98
C SER A 656 -3.56 5.95 19.68
N ALA A 657 -4.18 5.23 18.75
CA ALA A 657 -3.62 5.03 17.43
C ALA A 657 -3.50 6.39 16.72
N PRO A 658 -2.35 6.69 16.10
CA PRO A 658 -2.30 7.74 15.11
C PRO A 658 -3.29 7.48 13.97
N THR A 659 -3.72 8.56 13.31
CA THR A 659 -4.81 8.54 12.34
C THR A 659 -4.60 9.65 11.28
N SER A 660 -5.57 9.87 10.41
CA SER A 660 -5.72 11.03 9.52
C SER A 660 -6.82 11.96 10.01
N ASP A 661 -6.81 12.29 11.30
CA ASP A 661 -7.74 13.22 11.93
C ASP A 661 -7.18 14.65 11.92
N PHE A 662 -7.88 15.55 11.21
CA PHE A 662 -7.40 16.91 10.99
C PHE A 662 -7.36 17.74 12.27
N ASP A 663 -8.09 17.36 13.32
CA ASP A 663 -8.09 18.06 14.61
C ASP A 663 -6.87 17.69 15.47
N LYS A 664 -6.17 16.58 15.17
CA LYS A 664 -4.99 16.12 15.93
C LYS A 664 -3.69 16.69 15.35
N PRO A 665 -2.66 16.99 16.14
CA PRO A 665 -1.40 17.49 15.59
C PRO A 665 -0.69 16.42 14.72
N THR A 666 0.07 16.88 13.71
CA THR A 666 1.00 16.00 12.99
C THR A 666 2.05 15.47 13.96
N TYR A 667 2.22 14.16 14.00
CA TYR A 667 3.05 13.44 14.96
C TYR A 667 4.45 13.16 14.41
N ASP A 668 4.54 12.46 13.27
CA ASP A 668 5.76 12.19 12.51
C ASP A 668 5.44 11.67 11.09
N TYR A 669 6.49 11.49 10.27
CA TYR A 669 6.44 10.65 9.08
C TYR A 669 6.89 9.22 9.40
N PHE A 670 6.13 8.24 8.93
CA PHE A 670 6.29 6.85 9.29
C PHE A 670 6.46 5.96 8.03
N PRO A 671 7.61 5.28 7.88
CA PRO A 671 7.85 4.35 6.79
C PRO A 671 7.27 2.95 7.12
N LEU A 672 6.27 2.51 6.36
CA LEU A 672 5.54 1.26 6.62
C LEU A 672 6.37 0.00 6.32
N SER A 673 7.10 -0.02 5.20
CA SER A 673 7.89 -1.17 4.73
C SER A 673 9.33 -1.20 5.27
N THR A 674 9.62 -0.42 6.31
CA THR A 674 10.98 -0.35 6.88
C THR A 674 11.40 -1.64 7.57
N TRP A 675 12.71 -1.96 7.53
CA TRP A 675 13.21 -3.10 8.32
C TRP A 675 13.60 -2.73 9.76
N ASN A 676 13.52 -1.45 10.16
CA ASN A 676 13.64 -1.08 11.57
C ASN A 676 12.31 -1.31 12.31
N VAL A 677 11.87 -2.56 12.35
CA VAL A 677 10.55 -2.96 12.88
C VAL A 677 10.41 -2.79 14.40
N SER A 678 11.52 -2.60 15.12
CA SER A 678 11.47 -2.23 16.54
C SER A 678 11.11 -0.77 16.79
N ALA A 679 11.21 0.10 15.78
CA ALA A 679 10.89 1.50 15.93
C ALA A 679 9.37 1.73 15.83
N ASN A 680 8.84 2.45 16.83
CA ASN A 680 7.46 2.96 16.83
C ASN A 680 7.38 4.43 16.39
N THR A 681 8.52 5.10 16.32
CA THR A 681 8.70 6.49 15.87
C THR A 681 10.04 6.62 15.17
N PHE A 682 10.12 7.46 14.14
CA PHE A 682 11.37 7.71 13.43
C PHE A 682 11.93 9.12 13.64
N GLY A 683 11.13 10.02 14.24
CA GLY A 683 11.55 11.39 14.51
C GLY A 683 11.69 12.26 13.25
N TYR A 684 11.13 11.82 12.12
CA TYR A 684 11.07 12.61 10.90
C TYR A 684 10.02 13.72 11.08
N LYS A 685 10.50 14.96 11.24
CA LYS A 685 9.70 16.17 11.55
C LYS A 685 10.19 17.39 10.76
N GLU A 686 10.35 18.56 11.37
CA GLU A 686 10.89 19.77 10.74
C GLU A 686 12.19 19.46 9.97
N GLY A 687 12.30 19.95 8.73
CA GLY A 687 13.43 19.63 7.85
C GLY A 687 13.31 18.27 7.15
N TYR A 688 12.12 17.66 7.15
CA TYR A 688 11.82 16.45 6.39
C TYR A 688 10.62 16.66 5.47
N ALA A 689 10.57 15.86 4.41
CA ALA A 689 9.48 15.84 3.45
C ALA A 689 9.21 14.42 2.95
N VAL A 690 8.01 14.21 2.44
CA VAL A 690 7.52 12.99 1.82
C VAL A 690 7.25 13.26 0.34
N ILE A 691 7.69 12.34 -0.49
CA ILE A 691 7.31 12.25 -1.91
C ILE A 691 6.78 10.84 -2.12
N ALA A 692 5.50 10.71 -2.45
CA ALA A 692 4.87 9.40 -2.54
C ALA A 692 3.88 9.30 -3.70
N LEU A 693 3.94 8.17 -4.39
CA LEU A 693 3.06 7.80 -5.50
C LEU A 693 2.22 6.61 -5.06
N ALA A 694 0.93 6.66 -5.39
CA ALA A 694 0.02 5.54 -5.19
C ALA A 694 -1.09 5.59 -6.24
N ARG A 695 -1.77 4.45 -6.38
CA ARG A 695 -3.04 4.36 -7.07
C ARG A 695 -4.12 3.92 -6.10
N ASP A 696 -5.26 4.58 -6.23
CA ASP A 696 -6.51 4.14 -5.63
C ASP A 696 -7.10 2.97 -6.45
N VAL A 697 -8.04 2.23 -5.86
CA VAL A 697 -8.72 1.05 -6.43
C VAL A 697 -9.39 1.38 -7.77
N ASN A 698 -9.98 2.57 -7.92
CA ASN A 698 -10.54 3.05 -9.19
C ASN A 698 -9.49 3.44 -10.26
N GLY A 699 -8.20 3.29 -9.96
CA GLY A 699 -7.09 3.59 -10.85
C GLY A 699 -6.64 5.06 -10.85
N THR A 700 -7.18 5.91 -9.96
CA THR A 700 -6.73 7.30 -9.79
C THR A 700 -5.30 7.30 -9.26
N ARG A 701 -4.38 7.92 -10.01
CA ARG A 701 -2.97 8.07 -9.63
C ARG A 701 -2.81 9.33 -8.80
N GLY A 702 -2.19 9.21 -7.63
CA GLY A 702 -1.89 10.34 -6.75
C GLY A 702 -0.40 10.45 -6.46
N LEU A 703 0.26 11.49 -6.97
CA LEU A 703 1.57 11.91 -6.49
C LEU A 703 1.39 13.01 -5.45
N SER A 704 1.95 12.83 -4.26
CA SER A 704 2.01 13.87 -3.24
C SER A 704 3.44 14.27 -2.97
N VAL A 705 3.68 15.59 -2.90
CA VAL A 705 4.94 16.16 -2.45
C VAL A 705 4.65 17.14 -1.32
N TYR A 706 5.11 16.83 -0.11
CA TYR A 706 4.85 17.67 1.05
C TYR A 706 5.96 17.59 2.10
N GLY A 707 6.26 18.73 2.70
CA GLY A 707 7.17 18.87 3.83
C GLY A 707 6.43 19.02 5.16
N TRP A 708 7.19 19.09 6.24
CA TRP A 708 6.64 19.30 7.59
C TRP A 708 5.95 20.66 7.69
N ASP A 709 6.58 21.67 7.09
CA ASP A 709 6.03 22.99 6.90
C ASP A 709 6.05 23.40 5.42
N GLY A 710 5.65 24.64 5.15
CA GLY A 710 5.58 25.12 3.77
C GLY A 710 6.93 25.43 3.13
N ARG A 711 7.99 25.59 3.92
CA ARG A 711 9.35 25.75 3.42
C ARG A 711 9.91 24.40 3.00
N ASP A 712 9.71 23.37 3.82
CA ASP A 712 10.10 22.01 3.50
C ASP A 712 9.38 21.53 2.22
N THR A 713 8.08 21.84 2.09
CA THR A 713 7.29 21.54 0.89
C THR A 713 7.85 22.22 -0.36
N PHE A 714 8.17 23.52 -0.29
CA PHE A 714 8.75 24.25 -1.41
C PHE A 714 10.04 23.59 -1.90
N TRP A 715 10.96 23.29 -0.99
CA TRP A 715 12.26 22.72 -1.34
C TRP A 715 12.16 21.26 -1.77
N ALA A 716 11.23 20.49 -1.21
CA ALA A 716 10.93 19.13 -1.67
C ALA A 716 10.34 19.13 -3.08
N ALA A 717 9.44 20.08 -3.40
CA ALA A 717 8.88 20.23 -4.75
C ALA A 717 9.97 20.61 -5.77
N ALA A 718 10.84 21.57 -5.43
CA ALA A 718 11.97 21.95 -6.27
C ALA A 718 12.96 20.80 -6.49
N TRP A 719 13.16 19.95 -5.47
CA TRP A 719 13.99 18.75 -5.59
C TRP A 719 13.30 17.69 -6.46
N ALA A 720 12.02 17.40 -6.23
CA ALA A 720 11.25 16.40 -6.96
C ALA A 720 11.11 16.75 -8.45
N SER A 721 10.96 18.04 -8.78
CA SER A 721 10.86 18.48 -10.17
C SER A 721 12.12 18.19 -10.99
N GLN A 722 13.28 18.15 -10.34
CA GLN A 722 14.58 17.88 -10.97
C GLN A 722 14.91 16.40 -10.97
N TYR A 723 14.72 15.74 -9.82
CA TYR A 723 15.21 14.39 -9.60
C TYR A 723 14.17 13.32 -9.83
N ILE A 724 12.87 13.62 -9.79
CA ILE A 724 11.83 12.60 -9.96
C ILE A 724 11.17 12.78 -11.32
N ILE A 725 10.53 13.92 -11.53
CA ILE A 725 9.70 14.16 -12.71
C ILE A 725 10.54 14.64 -13.90
N GLY A 726 11.55 15.49 -13.66
CA GLY A 726 12.43 16.02 -14.70
C GLY A 726 13.70 15.22 -14.96
N SER A 727 13.87 14.08 -14.29
CA SER A 727 15.06 13.23 -14.46
C SER A 727 14.81 12.22 -15.58
N THR A 728 15.75 12.09 -16.53
CA THR A 728 15.69 11.06 -17.59
C THR A 728 16.58 9.85 -17.29
N THR A 729 17.09 9.71 -16.06
CA THR A 729 18.15 8.73 -15.75
C THR A 729 17.70 7.54 -14.92
N ARG A 730 16.41 7.41 -14.57
CA ARG A 730 15.84 6.28 -13.81
C ARG A 730 16.74 5.84 -12.64
N TRP A 731 17.13 6.80 -11.80
CA TRP A 731 18.18 6.56 -10.80
C TRP A 731 17.65 5.99 -9.49
N LEU A 732 16.33 5.97 -9.28
CA LEU A 732 15.73 5.26 -8.16
C LEU A 732 15.71 3.75 -8.47
N PRO A 733 15.80 2.88 -7.46
CA PRO A 733 15.47 1.47 -7.64
C PRO A 733 14.02 1.30 -8.14
N ASP A 734 13.81 0.36 -9.05
CA ASP A 734 12.48 0.00 -9.52
C ASP A 734 11.61 -0.49 -8.33
N GLY A 735 10.33 -0.15 -8.35
CA GLY A 735 9.41 -0.40 -7.23
C GLY A 735 9.49 0.62 -6.08
N ALA A 736 10.27 1.70 -6.20
CA ALA A 736 10.29 2.79 -5.22
C ALA A 736 9.03 3.68 -5.31
N VAL A 737 8.07 3.43 -4.43
CA VAL A 737 6.76 4.12 -4.39
C VAL A 737 6.75 5.35 -3.48
N ALA A 738 7.67 5.44 -2.52
CA ALA A 738 7.74 6.59 -1.62
C ALA A 738 9.16 6.91 -1.13
N LEU A 739 9.42 8.19 -0.87
CA LEU A 739 10.67 8.70 -0.33
C LEU A 739 10.40 9.53 0.93
N ILE A 740 11.29 9.43 1.92
CA ILE A 740 11.44 10.42 2.98
C ILE A 740 12.75 11.17 2.72
N LEU A 741 12.63 12.47 2.49
CA LEU A 741 13.70 13.39 2.17
C LEU A 741 14.05 14.22 3.40
N LYS A 742 15.33 14.26 3.76
CA LYS A 742 15.86 15.21 4.74
C LYS A 742 16.41 16.43 4.01
N ILE A 743 16.02 17.61 4.47
CA ILE A 743 16.45 18.90 3.97
C ILE A 743 17.27 19.56 5.08
N THR A 744 18.55 19.82 4.82
CA THR A 744 19.42 20.49 5.79
C THR A 744 19.52 21.96 5.43
N TYR A 745 19.29 22.86 6.39
CA TYR A 745 19.32 24.30 6.17
C TYR A 745 20.53 24.97 6.83
N ALA A 746 21.04 26.04 6.21
CA ALA A 746 22.12 26.86 6.79
C ALA A 746 21.66 27.75 7.96
N GLY A 747 20.35 27.79 8.26
CA GLY A 747 19.73 28.64 9.27
C GLY A 747 18.22 28.78 9.06
N ALA A 748 17.52 29.43 10.00
CA ALA A 748 16.05 29.49 10.02
C ALA A 748 15.41 30.08 8.75
N ASN A 749 16.06 31.01 8.05
CA ASN A 749 15.53 31.68 6.85
C ASN A 749 16.49 31.59 5.64
N ARG A 750 17.20 30.46 5.51
CA ARG A 750 18.21 30.28 4.45
C ARG A 750 17.86 29.14 3.50
N GLU A 751 18.51 29.13 2.35
CA GLU A 751 18.44 28.01 1.41
C GLU A 751 18.95 26.69 2.04
N PRO A 752 18.53 25.54 1.51
CA PRO A 752 19.09 24.25 1.86
C PRO A 752 20.59 24.21 1.55
N THR A 753 21.38 23.60 2.43
CA THR A 753 22.76 23.24 2.18
C THR A 753 22.91 21.85 1.59
N SER A 754 21.95 20.96 1.84
CA SER A 754 21.96 19.61 1.31
C SER A 754 20.58 18.95 1.39
N PHE A 755 20.38 17.97 0.51
CA PHE A 755 19.25 17.07 0.49
C PHE A 755 19.76 15.63 0.67
N THR A 756 19.01 14.80 1.40
CA THR A 756 19.37 13.39 1.60
C THR A 756 18.12 12.54 1.61
N VAL A 757 18.03 11.56 0.72
CA VAL A 757 16.99 10.53 0.81
C VAL A 757 17.34 9.65 2.00
N VAL A 758 16.54 9.70 3.07
CA VAL A 758 16.75 8.92 4.30
C VAL A 758 15.94 7.64 4.33
N LYS A 759 14.86 7.58 3.55
CA LYS A 759 14.05 6.39 3.25
C LYS A 759 13.68 6.40 1.78
N ALA A 760 13.90 5.27 1.10
CA ALA A 760 13.24 4.94 -0.15
C ALA A 760 12.49 3.63 0.03
N LEU A 761 11.20 3.62 -0.24
CA LEU A 761 10.28 2.57 0.17
C LEU A 761 9.62 1.96 -1.06
N GLY A 762 9.61 0.64 -1.12
CA GLY A 762 8.64 -0.14 -1.88
C GLY A 762 7.46 -0.55 -1.01
N THR A 763 6.56 -1.35 -1.58
CA THR A 763 5.38 -1.89 -0.89
C THR A 763 5.75 -2.91 0.18
N ILE A 764 6.78 -3.74 -0.06
CA ILE A 764 7.15 -4.86 0.81
C ILE A 764 8.54 -4.74 1.45
N THR A 765 9.37 -3.83 0.95
CA THR A 765 10.75 -3.58 1.43
C THR A 765 11.11 -2.11 1.31
N GLU A 766 12.21 -1.69 1.93
CA GLU A 766 12.87 -0.41 1.66
C GLU A 766 14.19 -0.63 0.89
N PHE A 767 14.71 0.43 0.30
CA PHE A 767 15.98 0.52 -0.43
C PHE A 767 16.94 1.49 0.29
N GLY A 768 18.26 1.38 0.09
CA GLY A 768 19.30 2.20 0.77
C GLY A 768 20.73 1.96 0.26
N SER A 769 21.82 1.89 1.07
CA SER A 769 23.23 1.61 0.61
C SER A 769 23.82 0.26 1.14
N ASN A 770 24.49 -0.56 0.31
CA ASN A 770 24.76 -1.98 0.66
C ASN A 770 25.92 -2.22 1.67
N HIS A 771 25.61 -2.40 2.95
CA HIS A 771 26.59 -2.92 3.94
C HIS A 771 26.83 -4.44 3.78
N PHE A 772 25.89 -5.18 3.18
CA PHE A 772 25.93 -6.64 3.02
C PHE A 772 26.89 -7.11 1.93
N ALA A 773 26.92 -6.47 0.74
CA ALA A 773 27.88 -6.76 -0.33
C ALA A 773 29.32 -6.48 0.09
N SER A 774 29.55 -5.35 0.75
CA SER A 774 30.89 -4.92 1.16
C SER A 774 31.49 -5.76 2.29
N THR A 775 30.66 -6.37 3.15
CA THR A 775 31.13 -7.12 4.33
C THR A 775 31.05 -8.64 4.15
N TRP A 776 30.06 -9.15 3.40
CA TRP A 776 29.74 -10.58 3.34
C TRP A 776 29.67 -11.15 1.92
N GLY A 777 29.88 -10.33 0.88
CA GLY A 777 29.98 -10.79 -0.52
C GLY A 777 28.65 -11.22 -1.15
N PHE A 778 27.52 -10.71 -0.67
CA PHE A 778 26.22 -10.87 -1.33
C PHE A 778 26.00 -9.84 -2.44
N ASP A 779 25.11 -10.16 -3.36
CA ASP A 779 24.66 -9.44 -4.56
C ASP A 779 25.08 -7.97 -4.75
N THR A 780 25.57 -7.67 -5.95
CA THR A 780 26.23 -6.42 -6.35
C THR A 780 25.30 -5.27 -6.70
N GLU A 781 23.98 -5.43 -6.60
CA GLU A 781 23.05 -4.48 -7.24
C GLU A 781 21.93 -3.92 -6.36
N VAL A 782 21.80 -4.33 -5.08
CA VAL A 782 20.77 -3.78 -4.19
C VAL A 782 21.34 -3.31 -2.87
N SER A 783 20.90 -2.14 -2.45
CA SER A 783 21.60 -1.26 -1.55
C SER A 783 20.73 -1.05 -0.30
N TRP A 784 21.26 -1.10 0.94
CA TRP A 784 20.43 -1.02 2.15
C TRP A 784 21.02 -0.34 3.43
N THR A 785 20.64 0.93 3.64
CA THR A 785 20.73 1.74 4.89
C THR A 785 19.44 2.54 5.12
N GLY A 786 18.39 2.31 4.31
CA GLY A 786 17.26 3.21 4.12
C GLY A 786 17.58 4.46 3.29
N GLY A 787 18.84 4.87 3.12
CA GLY A 787 19.20 6.07 2.36
C GLY A 787 20.27 5.83 1.30
N PHE A 788 20.33 6.71 0.30
CA PHE A 788 21.41 6.68 -0.69
C PHE A 788 21.75 8.08 -1.18
N SER A 789 22.98 8.20 -1.66
CA SER A 789 23.49 9.45 -2.21
C SER A 789 22.83 9.71 -3.55
N VAL A 790 22.22 10.88 -3.68
CA VAL A 790 21.65 11.34 -4.95
C VAL A 790 22.80 11.48 -5.97
N PRO A 791 22.66 10.97 -7.20
CA PRO A 791 23.66 11.16 -8.24
C PRO A 791 23.96 12.66 -8.43
N ARG A 792 25.23 12.98 -8.73
CA ARG A 792 25.56 14.32 -9.21
C ARG A 792 24.79 14.51 -10.52
N TYR A 793 23.96 15.57 -10.56
CA TYR A 793 23.04 15.96 -11.66
C TYR A 793 23.10 15.10 -12.92
N PRO A 794 21.99 14.49 -13.38
CA PRO A 794 21.97 13.77 -14.65
C PRO A 794 22.18 14.77 -15.80
N ASN A 795 23.43 14.95 -16.19
CA ASN A 795 23.86 15.95 -17.15
C ASN A 795 24.14 15.23 -18.47
N THR A 796 23.12 15.06 -19.32
CA THR A 796 23.30 14.60 -20.70
C THR A 796 22.45 15.35 -21.74
N TYR A 797 21.52 16.23 -21.37
CA TYR A 797 20.94 17.16 -22.35
C TYR A 797 21.80 18.42 -22.48
N ASP A 798 22.50 18.52 -23.61
CA ASP A 798 23.28 19.68 -24.07
C ASP A 798 22.42 20.96 -24.28
N ASN A 799 21.10 20.85 -24.06
CA ASN A 799 20.20 21.98 -23.97
C ASN A 799 19.99 22.37 -22.50
N LYS A 800 20.70 23.42 -22.11
CA LYS A 800 20.62 24.10 -20.83
C LYS A 800 19.16 24.42 -20.44
N TYR A 801 18.52 23.57 -19.65
CA TYR A 801 17.47 24.05 -18.75
C TYR A 801 18.18 24.79 -17.62
N GLN A 802 18.36 26.11 -17.80
CA GLN A 802 18.97 26.98 -16.80
C GLN A 802 18.09 27.00 -15.54
N VAL A 803 18.54 26.31 -14.51
CA VAL A 803 17.96 26.40 -13.17
C VAL A 803 18.50 27.66 -12.51
N TRP A 804 17.69 28.71 -12.48
CA TRP A 804 18.02 30.06 -11.99
C TRP A 804 18.45 30.16 -10.51
N TRP A 805 18.37 29.08 -9.72
CA TRP A 805 18.71 29.11 -8.28
C TRP A 805 19.97 28.30 -7.89
N TYR A 806 20.54 27.46 -8.77
CA TYR A 806 21.76 26.68 -8.45
C TYR A 806 23.06 27.36 -8.94
N GLU A 807 23.00 28.19 -9.98
CA GLU A 807 24.02 29.20 -10.20
C GLU A 807 23.73 30.38 -9.28
N LYS A 808 24.49 30.52 -8.20
CA LYS A 808 24.70 31.83 -7.60
C LYS A 808 25.23 32.74 -8.70
N LEU A 809 24.35 33.49 -9.35
CA LEU A 809 24.77 34.66 -10.10
C LEU A 809 25.54 35.52 -9.11
N TYR A 810 26.75 35.94 -9.47
CA TYR A 810 27.48 36.97 -8.73
C TYR A 810 26.65 38.26 -8.81
N THR A 811 25.69 38.43 -7.91
CA THR A 811 24.93 39.66 -7.80
C THR A 811 25.61 40.54 -6.76
N THR A 812 26.39 41.50 -7.24
CA THR A 812 26.55 42.76 -6.52
C THR A 812 25.26 43.55 -6.66
N SER A 813 24.21 43.13 -5.97
CA SER A 813 23.01 43.96 -5.81
C SER A 813 22.88 44.37 -4.37
N THR A 814 23.09 45.66 -4.10
CA THR A 814 22.57 46.35 -2.92
C THR A 814 21.05 46.41 -3.03
N ALA A 815 20.38 45.32 -2.68
CA ALA A 815 18.96 45.32 -2.39
C ALA A 815 18.80 45.06 -0.89
N SER A 816 18.40 46.09 -0.15
CA SER A 816 17.92 45.94 1.22
C SER A 816 16.51 45.37 1.17
N VAL A 817 16.33 44.18 1.74
CA VAL A 817 15.00 43.68 2.09
C VAL A 817 14.59 44.42 3.36
N GLU A 818 13.76 45.46 3.21
CA GLU A 818 13.03 46.03 4.34
C GLU A 818 11.92 45.05 4.70
N PHE A 819 12.04 44.43 5.87
CA PHE A 819 10.88 43.84 6.54
C PHE A 819 10.11 45.00 7.16
N ASP A 820 8.84 45.16 6.76
CA ASP A 820 7.90 46.08 7.41
C ASP A 820 7.79 45.64 8.90
N PRO A 821 8.08 46.53 9.89
CA PRO A 821 8.21 46.21 11.31
C PRO A 821 6.99 45.58 11.98
#